data_AF-A0A3D0LGG2-F1
#
_entry.id   AF-A0A3D0LGG2-F1
#
_cell.length_a   1.000
_cell.length_b   1.000
_cell.length_c   1.000
_cell.angle_alpha   90.00
_cell.angle_beta   90.00
_cell.angle_gamma   90.00
#
_symmetry.space_group_name_H-M   'P 1'
#
loop_
_entity.id
_entity.type
_entity.pdbx_description
1 polymer ?
#
loop_
_entity_poly.entity_id
_entity_poly.type
_entity_poly.pdbx_seq_one_letter_code
_entity_poly.pdbx_strand_id
1 'polypeptide(L)'
;MVNNKRLVALCTSRIYDPQINGFIKNLNEKLVRENCALLVFAINSDIYWDENLKPAEAYVYDLLPYDDLDCIIIMDEKIKSKTVSEKIIKNAAESKVSVIVVDGHYEGTPCINFDYAKGFETIVRHMIEHHHVKNPHMMAGLRNNYFSDQRIDIFKKVLAENNIPFDESRISYGDFWADPTIEAMHKLLKRSNLPDAIICANDIMALNVCGVLKTAHISVPRDILVSGFDGYDEIFFSNPKITSVSCDIMLLSDAAADAALSILNGKEVNDSYIEPFLMPNESCGCHSHTWHAQSILSSFNNNFYRHQEDMRILYDIASNMETALTPWDMAAAIHHHKTKHHLCVVDSRIFDPEQNYFVIPEEESGKKDLHIINDADYAEENRFEGRFPLPEDVFYDTTVNDKENVMSGNYRKRMIELLDTGYPLIFNALDYMNKPMGFTCYYFEDYMITDYSRAVNVTNALSMGIGGFVNMQYQRYLLDKMNSMYNHDALTGLYNRIGFTIAFDKALPEHKNEPVTVIMSDLDGLKYINDTFGHAEGDRAISTVATALMSAVPKTALSARFGGDELFSVIFGECNSDAIMKRIDKILDDYNACSNLKYKVLTSSGAFKTTLADGFDIKAAIKIADKEMYEVKAFKRQRRLNSDFIQ
;
A
#
# COMPACT_ATOMS: atom_id res chain seq x y z
N MET A 1 12.56 4.21 28.10
CA MET A 1 13.75 4.86 27.48
C MET A 1 14.42 3.90 26.51
N VAL A 2 14.46 4.29 25.24
CA VAL A 2 15.08 3.56 24.14
C VAL A 2 16.26 4.39 23.64
N ASN A 3 17.46 3.81 23.60
CA ASN A 3 18.71 4.53 23.27
C ASN A 3 18.91 5.82 24.11
N ASN A 4 18.66 5.73 25.41
CA ASN A 4 18.66 6.87 26.36
C ASN A 4 17.68 8.01 26.04
N LYS A 5 16.73 7.83 25.11
CA LYS A 5 15.68 8.81 24.80
C LYS A 5 14.33 8.36 25.32
N ARG A 6 13.48 9.33 25.66
CA ARG A 6 12.05 9.10 25.90
C ARG A 6 11.28 9.23 24.59
N LEU A 7 10.30 8.36 24.35
CA LEU A 7 9.56 8.31 23.09
C LEU A 7 8.16 8.90 23.25
N VAL A 8 7.82 9.83 22.37
CA VAL A 8 6.48 10.41 22.27
C VAL A 8 5.89 10.06 20.91
N ALA A 9 4.69 9.51 20.89
CA ALA A 9 3.96 9.28 19.65
C ALA A 9 2.95 10.40 19.37
N LEU A 10 2.81 10.81 18.12
CA LEU A 10 1.75 11.70 17.64
C LEU A 10 0.92 10.94 16.59
N CYS A 11 -0.36 10.72 16.89
CA CYS A 11 -1.33 10.15 15.96
C CYS A 11 -2.12 11.29 15.29
N THR A 12 -2.02 11.41 13.96
CA THR A 12 -2.64 12.52 13.21
C THR A 12 -2.93 12.12 11.76
N SER A 13 -3.37 13.07 10.93
CA SER A 13 -3.58 12.87 9.50
C SER A 13 -2.99 14.00 8.67
N ARG A 14 -2.79 13.77 7.37
CA ARG A 14 -2.45 14.80 6.38
C ARG A 14 -1.31 15.70 6.82
N ILE A 15 -0.15 15.12 7.10
CA ILE A 15 1.05 15.84 7.58
C ILE A 15 1.58 16.91 6.60
N TYR A 16 1.09 16.90 5.37
CA TYR A 16 1.35 17.89 4.33
C TYR A 16 0.42 19.13 4.42
N ASP A 17 -0.52 19.13 5.35
CA ASP A 17 -1.26 20.34 5.75
C ASP A 17 -0.29 21.29 6.49
N PRO A 18 -0.17 22.57 6.07
CA PRO A 18 0.71 23.54 6.71
C PRO A 18 0.53 23.66 8.23
N GLN A 19 -0.70 23.54 8.73
CA GLN A 19 -0.98 23.62 10.17
C GLN A 19 -0.39 22.41 10.91
N ILE A 20 -0.57 21.20 10.36
CA ILE A 20 -0.05 19.96 10.95
C ILE A 20 1.47 19.92 10.87
N ASN A 21 2.05 20.34 9.74
CA ASN A 21 3.49 20.46 9.60
C ASN A 21 4.08 21.43 10.63
N GLY A 22 3.45 22.60 10.82
CA GLY A 22 3.83 23.56 11.86
C GLY A 22 3.74 22.98 13.26
N PHE A 23 2.67 22.23 13.56
CA PHE A 23 2.49 21.53 14.82
C PHE A 23 3.61 20.51 15.10
N ILE A 24 3.93 19.66 14.11
CA ILE A 24 4.99 18.64 14.20
C ILE A 24 6.35 19.31 14.45
N LYS A 25 6.65 20.37 13.69
CA LYS A 25 7.90 21.13 13.85
C LYS A 25 8.06 21.63 15.28
N ASN A 26 7.07 22.39 15.76
CA ASN A 26 7.14 23.02 17.06
C ASN A 26 7.20 22.00 18.21
N LEU A 27 6.41 20.93 18.10
CA LEU A 27 6.42 19.81 19.05
C LEU A 27 7.80 19.15 19.11
N ASN A 28 8.39 18.80 17.97
CA ASN A 28 9.69 18.13 17.93
C ASN A 28 10.82 19.02 18.47
N GLU A 29 10.85 20.30 18.09
CA GLU A 29 11.86 21.26 18.57
C GLU A 29 11.85 21.40 20.10
N LYS A 30 10.67 21.30 20.74
CA LYS A 30 10.54 21.27 22.20
C LYS A 30 10.98 19.94 22.80
N LEU A 31 10.53 18.82 22.24
CA LEU A 31 10.83 17.48 22.75
C LEU A 31 12.34 17.15 22.69
N VAL A 32 13.02 17.50 21.59
CA VAL A 32 14.45 17.23 21.42
C VAL A 32 15.31 17.93 22.49
N ARG A 33 14.89 19.13 22.95
CA ARG A 33 15.60 19.86 24.02
C ARG A 33 15.60 19.12 25.36
N GLU A 34 14.62 18.23 25.57
CA GLU A 34 14.45 17.43 26.79
C GLU A 34 14.85 15.95 26.58
N ASN A 35 15.66 15.70 25.54
CA ASN A 35 16.15 14.38 25.14
C ASN A 35 15.03 13.36 24.85
N CYS A 36 13.98 13.84 24.17
CA CYS A 36 12.88 13.03 23.68
C CYS A 36 12.93 12.90 22.15
N ALA A 37 12.38 11.80 21.62
CA ALA A 37 12.19 11.59 20.19
C ALA A 37 10.70 11.51 19.84
N LEU A 38 10.32 12.07 18.69
CA LEU A 38 8.94 12.10 18.20
C LEU A 38 8.73 11.06 17.10
N LEU A 39 7.74 10.18 17.31
CA LEU A 39 7.23 9.24 16.31
C LEU A 39 5.86 9.74 15.82
N VAL A 40 5.71 10.06 14.54
CA VAL A 40 4.46 10.56 13.97
C VAL A 40 3.80 9.44 13.19
N PHE A 41 2.63 8.96 13.64
CA PHE A 41 1.83 7.96 12.92
C PHE A 41 0.71 8.68 12.20
N ALA A 42 0.73 8.65 10.87
CA ALA A 42 -0.20 9.43 10.07
C ALA A 42 -0.85 8.65 8.94
N ILE A 43 -2.14 8.93 8.73
CA ILE A 43 -2.84 8.59 7.50
C ILE A 43 -2.72 9.75 6.50
N ASN A 44 -2.74 9.42 5.21
CA ASN A 44 -2.64 10.41 4.13
C ASN A 44 -3.99 11.07 3.84
N SER A 45 -5.08 10.42 4.22
CA SER A 45 -6.47 10.89 4.11
C SER A 45 -7.02 11.31 5.48
N ASP A 46 -8.34 11.44 5.64
CA ASP A 46 -8.99 11.39 6.97
C ASP A 46 -10.23 10.48 6.90
N ILE A 47 -10.76 10.02 8.03
CA ILE A 47 -11.84 9.00 8.08
C ILE A 47 -13.24 9.63 7.97
N TYR A 48 -13.34 10.97 7.91
CA TYR A 48 -14.60 11.73 7.79
C TYR A 48 -15.72 11.36 8.79
N TRP A 49 -15.40 10.83 9.97
CA TRP A 49 -16.36 10.33 10.96
C TRP A 49 -17.26 9.19 10.45
N ASP A 50 -16.91 8.55 9.34
CA ASP A 50 -17.60 7.34 8.86
C ASP A 50 -16.97 6.10 9.50
N GLU A 51 -17.55 5.66 10.62
CA GLU A 51 -17.06 4.49 11.36
C GLU A 51 -17.24 3.16 10.59
N ASN A 52 -17.96 3.16 9.46
CA ASN A 52 -18.00 1.99 8.56
C ASN A 52 -16.80 1.95 7.62
N LEU A 53 -16.16 3.09 7.39
CA LEU A 53 -14.95 3.18 6.59
C LEU A 53 -13.79 2.57 7.39
N LYS A 54 -13.22 1.49 6.86
CA LYS A 54 -12.01 0.86 7.40
C LYS A 54 -10.88 1.00 6.38
N PRO A 55 -10.30 2.20 6.23
CA PRO A 55 -9.22 2.39 5.28
C PRO A 55 -8.00 1.60 5.75
N ALA A 56 -7.34 0.90 4.83
CA ALA A 56 -6.13 0.15 5.15
C ALA A 56 -5.01 1.06 5.68
N GLU A 57 -5.03 2.35 5.34
CA GLU A 57 -4.13 3.37 5.91
C GLU A 57 -4.16 3.40 7.45
N ALA A 58 -5.32 3.14 8.07
CA ALA A 58 -5.48 3.12 9.53
C ALA A 58 -4.63 2.04 10.22
N TYR A 59 -4.12 1.05 9.46
CA TYR A 59 -3.12 0.09 9.94
C TYR A 59 -1.89 0.78 10.54
N VAL A 60 -1.58 2.01 10.13
CA VAL A 60 -0.47 2.78 10.70
C VAL A 60 -0.59 2.94 12.22
N TYR A 61 -1.81 3.04 12.76
CA TYR A 61 -2.03 3.14 14.20
C TYR A 61 -1.89 1.80 14.94
N ASP A 62 -1.91 0.69 14.21
CA ASP A 62 -1.65 -0.64 14.78
C ASP A 62 -0.14 -0.92 14.91
N LEU A 63 0.71 -0.03 14.38
CA LEU A 63 2.16 -0.10 14.46
C LEU A 63 2.74 0.57 15.70
N LEU A 64 1.92 1.25 16.52
CA LEU A 64 2.40 1.93 17.72
C LEU A 64 3.18 0.95 18.63
N PRO A 65 4.45 1.24 18.98
CA PRO A 65 5.24 0.38 19.84
C PRO A 65 4.92 0.68 21.32
N TYR A 66 3.72 0.34 21.78
CA TYR A 66 3.22 0.73 23.11
C TYR A 66 4.18 0.43 24.27
N ASP A 67 4.90 -0.70 24.22
CA ASP A 67 5.87 -1.08 25.26
C ASP A 67 7.08 -0.13 25.38
N ASP A 68 7.39 0.61 24.31
CA ASP A 68 8.54 1.52 24.22
C ASP A 68 8.14 2.99 24.41
N LEU A 69 6.84 3.32 24.32
CA LEU A 69 6.32 4.69 24.37
C LEU A 69 6.19 5.20 25.81
N ASP A 70 6.54 6.46 26.02
CA ASP A 70 6.37 7.13 27.31
C ASP A 70 5.12 8.04 27.31
N CYS A 71 4.68 8.53 26.14
CA CYS A 71 3.49 9.36 25.98
C CYS A 71 2.91 9.24 24.55
N ILE A 72 1.58 9.34 24.41
CA ILE A 72 0.89 9.39 23.12
C ILE A 72 0.06 10.69 23.05
N ILE A 73 0.09 11.37 21.91
CA ILE A 73 -0.73 12.53 21.59
C ILE A 73 -1.65 12.15 20.43
N ILE A 74 -2.95 12.31 20.58
CA ILE A 74 -3.95 12.01 19.54
C ILE A 74 -4.57 13.33 19.06
N MET A 75 -4.48 13.63 17.77
CA MET A 75 -5.22 14.75 17.15
C MET A 75 -6.59 14.26 16.65
N ASP A 76 -7.59 14.28 17.53
CA ASP A 76 -8.87 13.58 17.31
C ASP A 76 -9.65 14.14 16.11
N GLU A 77 -9.82 15.47 16.03
CA GLU A 77 -10.44 16.14 14.87
C GLU A 77 -9.67 15.97 13.55
N LYS A 78 -8.41 15.49 13.58
CA LYS A 78 -7.64 15.19 12.37
C LYS A 78 -7.81 13.73 11.94
N ILE A 79 -7.86 12.79 12.88
CA ILE A 79 -8.13 11.38 12.59
C ILE A 79 -9.60 11.19 12.15
N LYS A 80 -10.53 11.87 12.84
CA LYS A 80 -11.98 11.79 12.62
C LYS A 80 -12.55 10.37 12.72
N SER A 81 -12.11 9.60 13.71
CA SER A 81 -12.71 8.31 14.06
C SER A 81 -12.60 8.05 15.55
N LYS A 82 -13.76 7.92 16.22
CA LYS A 82 -13.82 7.56 17.63
C LYS A 82 -13.31 6.15 17.86
N THR A 83 -13.65 5.23 16.96
CA THR A 83 -13.22 3.82 17.06
C THR A 83 -11.69 3.71 17.10
N VAL A 84 -10.99 4.47 16.26
CA VAL A 84 -9.52 4.48 16.24
C VAL A 84 -8.96 5.09 17.53
N SER A 85 -9.44 6.28 17.92
CA SER A 85 -8.99 6.96 19.14
C SER A 85 -9.21 6.11 20.40
N GLU A 86 -10.39 5.52 20.57
CA GLU A 86 -10.71 4.62 21.69
C GLU A 86 -9.84 3.36 21.70
N LYS A 87 -9.55 2.78 20.52
CA LYS A 87 -8.64 1.64 20.40
C LYS A 87 -7.23 2.00 20.87
N ILE A 88 -6.70 3.16 20.45
CA ILE A 88 -5.38 3.64 20.88
C ILE A 88 -5.36 3.87 22.38
N ILE A 89 -6.38 4.56 22.94
CA ILE A 89 -6.49 4.84 24.37
C ILE A 89 -6.54 3.54 25.19
N LYS A 90 -7.33 2.56 24.74
CA LYS A 90 -7.44 1.26 25.40
C LYS A 90 -6.09 0.53 25.43
N ASN A 91 -5.42 0.40 24.28
CA ASN A 91 -4.14 -0.29 24.18
C ASN A 91 -3.02 0.42 24.98
N ALA A 92 -3.07 1.77 25.01
CA ALA A 92 -2.18 2.58 25.82
C ALA A 92 -2.39 2.31 27.33
N ALA A 93 -3.64 2.23 27.79
CA ALA A 93 -3.96 1.91 29.17
C ALA A 93 -3.48 0.50 29.57
N GLU A 94 -3.61 -0.50 28.70
CA GLU A 94 -3.10 -1.85 28.90
C GLU A 94 -1.56 -1.88 29.06
N SER A 95 -0.88 -0.99 28.33
CA SER A 95 0.59 -0.85 28.35
C SER A 95 1.09 0.21 29.36
N LYS A 96 0.18 0.84 30.12
CA LYS A 96 0.47 1.91 31.10
C LYS A 96 1.12 3.17 30.49
N VAL A 97 0.76 3.50 29.26
CA VAL A 97 1.21 4.71 28.56
C VAL A 97 0.16 5.80 28.72
N SER A 98 0.58 7.02 29.03
CA SER A 98 -0.33 8.16 29.17
C SER A 98 -0.72 8.74 27.80
N VAL A 99 -1.96 9.17 27.66
CA VAL A 99 -2.52 9.72 26.41
C VAL A 99 -3.00 11.14 26.63
N ILE A 100 -2.62 12.04 25.73
CA ILE A 100 -3.16 13.41 25.62
C ILE A 100 -4.02 13.45 24.36
N VAL A 101 -5.21 14.03 24.47
CA VAL A 101 -6.10 14.23 23.32
C VAL A 101 -6.11 15.71 22.96
N VAL A 102 -5.87 16.01 21.68
CA VAL A 102 -5.87 17.36 21.12
C VAL A 102 -7.10 17.50 20.23
N ASP A 103 -7.85 18.58 20.44
CA ASP A 103 -9.16 18.83 19.80
C ASP A 103 -10.06 17.59 19.89
N GLY A 104 -10.33 17.11 21.10
CA GLY A 104 -11.17 15.95 21.37
C GLY A 104 -11.43 15.77 22.86
N HIS A 105 -12.33 14.85 23.22
CA HIS A 105 -12.62 14.57 24.63
C HIS A 105 -12.95 13.10 24.85
N TYR A 106 -12.18 12.46 25.73
CA TYR A 106 -12.36 11.08 26.17
C TYR A 106 -12.20 11.00 27.68
N GLU A 107 -13.00 10.15 28.33
CA GLU A 107 -12.97 9.99 29.78
C GLU A 107 -11.61 9.44 30.24
N GLY A 108 -11.02 10.08 31.26
CA GLY A 108 -9.76 9.63 31.85
C GLY A 108 -8.50 10.06 31.09
N THR A 109 -8.62 10.88 30.04
CA THR A 109 -7.48 11.46 29.31
C THR A 109 -7.52 12.98 29.37
N PRO A 110 -6.41 13.69 29.68
CA PRO A 110 -6.37 15.14 29.58
C PRO A 110 -6.59 15.60 28.13
N CYS A 111 -7.41 16.63 27.95
CA CYS A 111 -7.64 17.23 26.64
C CYS A 111 -7.06 18.65 26.50
N ILE A 112 -6.59 18.98 25.29
CA ILE A 112 -6.11 20.31 24.93
C ILE A 112 -6.90 20.76 23.70
N ASN A 113 -7.82 21.69 23.90
CA ASN A 113 -8.79 22.09 22.89
C ASN A 113 -8.76 23.61 22.68
N PHE A 114 -9.19 24.09 21.52
CA PHE A 114 -9.53 25.51 21.41
C PHE A 114 -10.88 25.81 22.08
N ASP A 115 -11.00 27.00 22.67
CA ASP A 115 -12.30 27.54 23.07
C ASP A 115 -13.01 28.16 21.85
N TYR A 116 -13.50 27.29 20.97
CA TYR A 116 -14.19 27.67 19.73
C TYR A 116 -15.41 28.55 20.00
N ALA A 117 -16.12 28.30 21.10
CA ALA A 117 -17.30 29.07 21.48
C ALA A 117 -16.92 30.52 21.82
N LYS A 118 -15.92 30.71 22.67
CA LYS A 118 -15.42 32.05 23.02
C LYS A 118 -14.83 32.78 21.82
N GLY A 119 -14.09 32.07 20.97
CA GLY A 119 -13.57 32.61 19.72
C GLY A 119 -14.70 33.11 18.81
N PHE A 120 -15.73 32.29 18.59
CA PHE A 120 -16.82 32.66 17.69
C PHE A 120 -17.67 33.80 18.27
N GLU A 121 -17.90 33.79 19.58
CA GLU A 121 -18.56 34.90 20.29
C GLU A 121 -17.77 36.21 20.10
N THR A 122 -16.43 36.15 20.16
CA THR A 122 -15.57 37.32 19.97
C THR A 122 -15.74 37.94 18.58
N ILE A 123 -15.80 37.15 17.50
CA ILE A 123 -16.02 37.70 16.15
C ILE A 123 -17.44 38.23 15.96
N VAL A 124 -18.46 37.53 16.47
CA VAL A 124 -19.85 38.00 16.38
C VAL A 124 -20.00 39.35 17.10
N ARG A 125 -19.45 39.48 18.31
CA ARG A 125 -19.43 40.74 19.06
C ARG A 125 -18.66 41.82 18.34
N HIS A 126 -17.49 41.51 17.79
CA HIS A 126 -16.74 42.48 16.99
C HIS A 126 -17.59 43.01 15.82
N MET A 127 -18.26 42.13 15.07
CA MET A 127 -19.08 42.55 13.94
C MET A 127 -20.29 43.39 14.40
N ILE A 128 -20.97 43.02 15.48
CA ILE A 128 -22.19 43.70 15.92
C ILE A 128 -21.91 44.97 16.72
N GLU A 129 -21.08 44.86 17.76
CA GLU A 129 -20.88 45.91 18.76
C GLU A 129 -19.89 46.97 18.28
N HIS A 130 -18.78 46.56 17.66
CA HIS A 130 -17.73 47.49 17.20
C HIS A 130 -18.13 48.20 15.90
N HIS A 131 -18.73 47.49 14.95
CA HIS A 131 -19.16 48.07 13.66
C HIS A 131 -20.62 48.54 13.64
N HIS A 132 -21.34 48.41 14.76
CA HIS A 132 -22.73 48.85 14.92
C HIS A 132 -23.69 48.30 13.87
N VAL A 133 -23.48 47.04 13.49
CA VAL A 133 -24.29 46.31 12.50
C VAL A 133 -25.72 46.14 12.99
N LYS A 134 -26.70 46.42 12.12
CA LYS A 134 -28.13 46.43 12.46
C LYS A 134 -28.89 45.28 11.82
N ASN A 135 -28.43 44.79 10.67
CA ASN A 135 -29.05 43.71 9.92
C ASN A 135 -28.06 42.55 9.67
N PRO A 136 -27.51 41.93 10.73
CA PRO A 136 -26.56 40.84 10.58
C PRO A 136 -27.24 39.59 10.01
N HIS A 137 -26.49 38.87 9.20
CA HIS A 137 -26.85 37.57 8.64
C HIS A 137 -25.73 36.56 8.92
N MET A 138 -26.09 35.33 9.26
CA MET A 138 -25.13 34.26 9.50
C MET A 138 -25.12 33.29 8.31
N MET A 139 -23.92 33.01 7.80
CA MET A 139 -23.68 31.87 6.91
C MET A 139 -23.20 30.69 7.78
N ALA A 140 -24.15 29.86 8.21
CA ALA A 140 -23.94 28.72 9.09
C ALA A 140 -23.31 27.52 8.34
N GLY A 141 -22.77 26.58 9.12
CA GLY A 141 -22.25 25.31 8.62
C GLY A 141 -23.37 24.30 8.33
N LEU A 142 -23.11 23.01 8.53
CA LEU A 142 -24.08 21.93 8.30
C LEU A 142 -25.28 22.01 9.25
N ARG A 143 -26.46 21.56 8.80
CA ARG A 143 -27.65 21.40 9.66
C ARG A 143 -27.48 20.21 10.61
N ASN A 144 -28.02 20.34 11.83
CA ASN A 144 -27.97 19.30 12.86
C ASN A 144 -26.53 18.86 13.19
N ASN A 145 -25.60 19.80 13.15
CA ASN A 145 -24.20 19.58 13.44
C ASN A 145 -23.83 20.38 14.68
N TYR A 146 -23.24 19.72 15.68
CA TYR A 146 -22.91 20.31 16.98
C TYR A 146 -22.17 21.65 16.87
N PHE A 147 -21.13 21.73 16.02
CA PHE A 147 -20.34 22.96 15.85
C PHE A 147 -21.15 24.08 15.19
N SER A 148 -21.95 23.75 14.17
CA SER A 148 -22.83 24.72 13.51
C SER A 148 -23.92 25.24 14.46
N ASP A 149 -24.56 24.35 15.19
CA ASP A 149 -25.64 24.66 16.12
C ASP A 149 -25.12 25.54 17.29
N GLN A 150 -23.94 25.21 17.84
CA GLN A 150 -23.29 26.04 18.87
C GLN A 150 -23.00 27.46 18.36
N ARG A 151 -22.48 27.60 17.13
CA ARG A 151 -22.23 28.92 16.51
C ARG A 151 -23.54 29.69 16.28
N ILE A 152 -24.61 29.02 15.90
CA ILE A 152 -25.95 29.63 15.74
C ILE A 152 -26.48 30.12 17.09
N ASP A 153 -26.31 29.34 18.16
CA ASP A 153 -26.76 29.72 19.50
C ASP A 153 -25.99 30.92 20.05
N ILE A 154 -24.68 31.00 19.80
CA ILE A 154 -23.86 32.17 20.10
C ILE A 154 -24.34 33.39 19.31
N PHE A 155 -24.62 33.23 18.01
CA PHE A 155 -25.15 34.30 17.20
C PHE A 155 -26.48 34.83 17.77
N LYS A 156 -27.44 33.94 18.07
CA LYS A 156 -28.72 34.29 18.70
C LYS A 156 -28.54 35.01 20.04
N LYS A 157 -27.62 34.52 20.89
CA LYS A 157 -27.28 35.13 22.18
C LYS A 157 -26.82 36.58 22.00
N VAL A 158 -25.84 36.84 21.14
CA VAL A 158 -25.30 38.19 20.93
C VAL A 158 -26.33 39.14 20.30
N LEU A 159 -27.21 38.64 19.42
CA LEU A 159 -28.33 39.44 18.90
C LEU A 159 -29.29 39.86 20.01
N ALA A 160 -29.68 38.93 20.88
CA ALA A 160 -30.60 39.21 21.99
C ALA A 160 -30.02 40.25 22.95
N GLU A 161 -28.74 40.15 23.29
CA GLU A 161 -28.04 41.11 24.15
C GLU A 161 -27.94 42.52 23.53
N ASN A 162 -27.90 42.61 22.19
CA ASN A 162 -27.82 43.86 21.45
C ASN A 162 -29.19 44.38 20.95
N ASN A 163 -30.30 43.81 21.45
CA ASN A 163 -31.67 44.16 21.07
C ASN A 163 -31.98 44.04 19.57
N ILE A 164 -31.33 43.10 18.87
CA ILE A 164 -31.60 42.77 17.47
C ILE A 164 -32.56 41.57 17.42
N PRO A 165 -33.77 41.69 16.85
CA PRO A 165 -34.71 40.56 16.78
C PRO A 165 -34.16 39.47 15.87
N PHE A 166 -34.15 38.23 16.37
CA PHE A 166 -33.81 37.05 15.60
C PHE A 166 -35.04 36.50 14.86
N ASP A 167 -34.84 36.15 13.60
CA ASP A 167 -35.77 35.37 12.81
C ASP A 167 -34.97 34.43 11.87
N GLU A 168 -35.58 33.32 11.46
CA GLU A 168 -34.93 32.28 10.66
C GLU A 168 -34.42 32.78 9.31
N SER A 169 -34.92 33.91 8.78
CA SER A 169 -34.43 34.45 7.51
C SER A 169 -32.98 34.95 7.61
N ARG A 170 -32.49 35.26 8.82
CA ARG A 170 -31.10 35.70 9.09
C ARG A 170 -30.05 34.59 9.00
N ILE A 171 -30.47 33.34 8.77
CA ILE A 171 -29.56 32.21 8.62
C ILE A 171 -29.60 31.71 7.17
N SER A 172 -28.43 31.41 6.63
CA SER A 172 -28.28 30.56 5.45
C SER A 172 -27.21 29.52 5.73
N TYR A 173 -27.26 28.39 5.03
CA TYR A 173 -26.40 27.25 5.30
C TYR A 173 -25.44 27.10 4.12
N GLY A 174 -24.16 27.34 4.40
CA GLY A 174 -23.05 27.14 3.47
C GLY A 174 -22.31 25.82 3.71
N ASP A 175 -22.76 25.03 4.70
CA ASP A 175 -22.31 23.67 4.99
C ASP A 175 -20.79 23.53 5.21
N PHE A 176 -20.12 24.62 5.61
CA PHE A 176 -18.66 24.74 5.73
C PHE A 176 -17.87 24.72 4.41
N TRP A 177 -18.54 24.68 3.25
CA TRP A 177 -17.91 24.46 1.94
C TRP A 177 -18.23 25.56 0.92
N ALA A 178 -17.46 25.59 -0.16
CA ALA A 178 -17.56 26.60 -1.20
C ALA A 178 -18.90 26.55 -1.96
N ASP A 179 -19.25 25.41 -2.55
CA ASP A 179 -20.41 25.31 -3.44
C ASP A 179 -21.75 25.60 -2.73
N PRO A 180 -22.04 25.02 -1.54
CA PRO A 180 -23.29 25.32 -0.85
C PRO A 180 -23.36 26.80 -0.42
N THR A 181 -22.21 27.39 -0.06
CA THR A 181 -22.12 28.83 0.25
C THR A 181 -22.45 29.70 -0.96
N ILE A 182 -21.91 29.37 -2.13
CA ILE A 182 -22.20 30.09 -3.38
C ILE A 182 -23.70 30.00 -3.70
N GLU A 183 -24.29 28.82 -3.57
CA GLU A 183 -25.73 28.63 -3.78
C GLU A 183 -26.58 29.44 -2.79
N ALA A 184 -26.22 29.39 -1.50
CA ALA A 184 -26.87 30.16 -0.44
C ALA A 184 -26.78 31.67 -0.71
N MET A 185 -25.62 32.16 -1.15
CA MET A 185 -25.42 33.55 -1.53
C MET A 185 -26.27 33.96 -2.73
N HIS A 186 -26.36 33.14 -3.78
CA HIS A 186 -27.24 33.43 -4.91
C HIS A 186 -28.72 33.52 -4.50
N LYS A 187 -29.16 32.75 -3.49
CA LYS A 187 -30.50 32.88 -2.92
C LYS A 187 -30.63 34.15 -2.09
N LEU A 188 -29.62 34.51 -1.30
CA LEU A 188 -29.58 35.73 -0.49
C LEU A 188 -29.65 36.99 -1.34
N LEU A 189 -28.90 37.05 -2.45
CA LEU A 189 -28.85 38.18 -3.38
C LEU A 189 -30.17 38.46 -4.10
N LYS A 190 -31.09 37.50 -4.15
CA LYS A 190 -32.43 37.69 -4.74
C LYS A 190 -33.41 38.39 -3.79
N ARG A 191 -33.05 38.59 -2.52
CA ARG A 191 -33.91 39.26 -1.54
C ARG A 191 -33.93 40.77 -1.79
N SER A 192 -35.06 41.40 -1.46
CA SER A 192 -35.23 42.86 -1.58
C SER A 192 -34.44 43.65 -0.54
N ASN A 193 -34.12 43.02 0.61
CA ASN A 193 -33.32 43.61 1.68
C ASN A 193 -32.10 42.73 1.94
N LEU A 194 -30.91 43.29 1.68
CA LEU A 194 -29.63 42.62 1.91
C LEU A 194 -29.13 42.93 3.34
N PRO A 195 -28.35 42.01 3.94
CA PRO A 195 -27.71 42.28 5.23
C PRO A 195 -26.61 43.33 5.11
N ASP A 196 -26.32 44.03 6.20
CA ASP A 196 -25.17 44.95 6.33
C ASP A 196 -23.90 44.22 6.82
N ALA A 197 -24.05 42.99 7.33
CA ALA A 197 -22.94 42.08 7.60
C ALA A 197 -23.30 40.62 7.38
N ILE A 198 -22.34 39.83 6.87
CA ILE A 198 -22.40 38.38 6.76
C ILE A 198 -21.31 37.77 7.64
N ILE A 199 -21.71 37.08 8.70
CA ILE A 199 -20.82 36.37 9.62
C ILE A 199 -20.79 34.90 9.20
N CYS A 200 -19.69 34.46 8.61
CA CYS A 200 -19.53 33.09 8.17
C CYS A 200 -19.02 32.21 9.29
N ALA A 201 -19.49 30.96 9.33
CA ALA A 201 -19.00 30.00 10.31
C ALA A 201 -17.53 29.64 10.07
N ASN A 202 -16.95 29.77 8.87
CA ASN A 202 -15.52 29.57 8.63
C ASN A 202 -14.98 30.46 7.49
N ASP A 203 -13.65 30.43 7.31
CA ASP A 203 -12.94 31.24 6.32
C ASP A 203 -13.20 30.82 4.87
N ILE A 204 -13.35 29.53 4.59
CA ILE A 204 -13.70 29.03 3.26
C ILE A 204 -15.02 29.67 2.79
N MET A 205 -16.03 29.69 3.65
CA MET A 205 -17.30 30.34 3.34
C MET A 205 -17.13 31.85 3.18
N ALA A 206 -16.35 32.52 4.03
CA ALA A 206 -16.11 33.96 3.93
C ALA A 206 -15.42 34.39 2.63
N LEU A 207 -14.43 33.61 2.17
CA LEU A 207 -13.76 33.81 0.88
C LEU A 207 -14.76 33.70 -0.28
N ASN A 208 -15.62 32.69 -0.26
CA ASN A 208 -16.63 32.46 -1.29
C ASN A 208 -17.74 33.52 -1.26
N VAL A 209 -18.18 33.96 -0.07
CA VAL A 209 -19.09 35.10 0.09
C VAL A 209 -18.51 36.34 -0.58
N CYS A 210 -17.24 36.67 -0.30
CA CYS A 210 -16.58 37.81 -0.94
C CYS A 210 -16.48 37.66 -2.47
N GLY A 211 -16.17 36.45 -2.97
CA GLY A 211 -16.13 36.16 -4.40
C GLY A 211 -17.48 36.39 -5.10
N VAL A 212 -18.57 35.95 -4.48
CA VAL A 212 -19.93 36.14 -5.02
C VAL A 212 -20.35 37.61 -4.95
N LEU A 213 -20.12 38.30 -3.82
CA LEU A 213 -20.43 39.73 -3.68
C LEU A 213 -19.68 40.57 -4.73
N LYS A 214 -18.39 40.26 -4.96
CA LYS A 214 -17.57 40.93 -5.98
C LYS A 214 -18.15 40.73 -7.38
N THR A 215 -18.58 39.51 -7.72
CA THR A 215 -19.23 39.20 -9.00
C THR A 215 -20.55 39.94 -9.16
N ALA A 216 -21.27 40.16 -8.06
CA ALA A 216 -22.50 40.94 -8.01
C ALA A 216 -22.27 42.47 -7.94
N HIS A 217 -21.03 42.94 -8.04
CA HIS A 217 -20.64 44.35 -7.91
C HIS A 217 -21.02 44.99 -6.55
N ILE A 218 -21.11 44.19 -5.49
CA ILE A 218 -21.32 44.65 -4.12
C ILE A 218 -19.94 44.75 -3.44
N SER A 219 -19.65 45.91 -2.86
CA SER A 219 -18.35 46.18 -2.25
C SER A 219 -18.28 45.65 -0.82
N VAL A 220 -17.26 44.85 -0.56
CA VAL A 220 -16.80 44.53 0.80
C VAL A 220 -15.59 45.44 1.10
N PRO A 221 -15.54 46.18 2.21
CA PRO A 221 -16.52 46.23 3.31
C PRO A 221 -17.64 47.28 3.11
N ARG A 222 -17.61 48.12 2.07
CA ARG A 222 -18.44 49.34 2.02
C ARG A 222 -19.95 49.09 2.12
N ASP A 223 -20.43 48.08 1.40
CA ASP A 223 -21.85 47.77 1.31
C ASP A 223 -22.23 46.65 2.29
N ILE A 224 -21.38 45.62 2.41
CA ILE A 224 -21.58 44.47 3.30
C ILE A 224 -20.26 44.12 3.97
N LEU A 225 -20.27 44.03 5.30
CA LEU A 225 -19.13 43.51 6.05
C LEU A 225 -19.11 41.98 5.97
N VAL A 226 -17.91 41.38 5.94
CA VAL A 226 -17.77 39.93 5.94
C VAL A 226 -16.76 39.50 6.99
N SER A 227 -17.09 38.46 7.75
CA SER A 227 -16.13 37.79 8.64
C SER A 227 -16.12 36.28 8.44
N GLY A 228 -14.97 35.66 8.70
CA GLY A 228 -14.78 34.22 8.79
C GLY A 228 -14.42 33.77 10.20
N PHE A 229 -13.89 32.54 10.27
CA PHE A 229 -13.40 31.87 11.46
C PHE A 229 -12.43 30.76 11.00
N ASP A 230 -11.45 30.40 11.82
CA ASP A 230 -10.34 29.43 11.63
C ASP A 230 -8.98 30.15 11.48
N GLY A 231 -8.93 31.23 10.70
CA GLY A 231 -7.74 32.05 10.49
C GLY A 231 -6.74 31.49 9.47
N TYR A 232 -7.23 30.92 8.37
CA TYR A 232 -6.38 30.36 7.31
C TYR A 232 -5.56 31.41 6.57
N ASP A 233 -4.36 31.05 6.11
CA ASP A 233 -3.47 31.97 5.39
C ASP A 233 -4.10 32.56 4.12
N GLU A 234 -5.01 31.82 3.47
CA GLU A 234 -5.72 32.24 2.25
C GLU A 234 -6.50 33.54 2.41
N ILE A 235 -6.94 33.87 3.64
CA ILE A 235 -7.66 35.11 3.92
C ILE A 235 -6.81 36.36 3.70
N PHE A 236 -5.48 36.23 3.71
CA PHE A 236 -4.56 37.34 3.47
C PHE A 236 -4.28 37.58 1.98
N PHE A 237 -4.66 36.64 1.11
CA PHE A 237 -4.52 36.77 -0.35
C PHE A 237 -5.79 37.26 -1.04
N SER A 238 -6.92 37.29 -0.33
CA SER A 238 -8.15 37.87 -0.85
C SER A 238 -8.09 39.40 -0.89
N ASN A 239 -8.93 39.99 -1.73
CA ASN A 239 -9.14 41.44 -1.78
C ASN A 239 -10.64 41.76 -1.69
N PRO A 240 -11.13 42.32 -0.56
CA PRO A 240 -10.36 42.69 0.64
C PRO A 240 -9.86 41.45 1.42
N LYS A 241 -8.87 41.63 2.30
CA LYS A 241 -8.44 40.59 3.24
C LYS A 241 -9.54 40.29 4.26
N ILE A 242 -9.74 39.02 4.61
CA ILE A 242 -10.87 38.63 5.48
C ILE A 242 -10.55 38.82 6.96
N THR A 243 -11.48 39.46 7.66
CA THR A 243 -11.55 39.50 9.13
C THR A 243 -11.95 38.14 9.65
N SER A 244 -11.16 37.58 10.56
CA SER A 244 -11.39 36.23 11.08
C SER A 244 -10.97 36.13 12.55
N VAL A 245 -11.12 34.94 13.12
CA VAL A 245 -10.56 34.55 14.41
C VAL A 245 -9.63 33.38 14.16
N SER A 246 -8.37 33.50 14.60
CA SER A 246 -7.36 32.48 14.40
C SER A 246 -7.37 31.45 15.51
N CYS A 247 -7.47 30.18 15.12
CA CYS A 247 -7.13 29.05 15.99
C CYS A 247 -5.64 28.72 15.77
N ASP A 248 -4.76 29.36 16.55
CA ASP A 248 -3.32 29.26 16.35
C ASP A 248 -2.79 27.88 16.74
N ILE A 249 -2.50 27.08 15.72
CA ILE A 249 -1.99 25.72 15.88
C ILE A 249 -0.65 25.67 16.63
N MET A 250 0.13 26.75 16.63
CA MET A 250 1.40 26.83 17.37
C MET A 250 1.16 26.88 18.87
N LEU A 251 0.14 27.63 19.32
CA LEU A 251 -0.25 27.66 20.73
C LEU A 251 -0.77 26.29 21.20
N LEU A 252 -1.52 25.60 20.35
CA LEU A 252 -1.98 24.24 20.62
C LEU A 252 -0.81 23.25 20.72
N SER A 253 0.14 23.34 19.80
CA SER A 253 1.39 22.56 19.82
C SER A 253 2.21 22.83 21.08
N ASP A 254 2.31 24.10 21.48
CA ASP A 254 3.04 24.49 22.69
C ASP A 254 2.43 23.86 23.93
N ALA A 255 1.11 23.92 24.07
CA ALA A 255 0.40 23.30 25.19
C ALA A 255 0.53 21.77 25.17
N ALA A 256 0.45 21.14 23.99
CA ALA A 256 0.63 19.69 23.85
C ALA A 256 2.04 19.24 24.23
N ALA A 257 3.06 19.99 23.83
CA ALA A 257 4.44 19.73 24.21
C ALA A 257 4.64 19.88 25.73
N ASP A 258 4.13 20.95 26.32
CA ASP A 258 4.27 21.22 27.75
C ASP A 258 3.54 20.17 28.61
N ALA A 259 2.37 19.71 28.15
CA ALA A 259 1.63 18.60 28.74
C ALA A 259 2.41 17.28 28.64
N ALA A 260 2.93 16.93 27.45
CA ALA A 260 3.73 15.72 27.26
C ALA A 260 4.97 15.73 28.17
N LEU A 261 5.71 16.85 28.22
CA LEU A 261 6.87 16.99 29.10
C LEU A 261 6.49 16.92 30.60
N SER A 262 5.31 17.38 30.98
CA SER A 262 4.81 17.27 32.35
C SER A 262 4.55 15.81 32.73
N ILE A 263 3.88 15.05 31.85
CA ILE A 263 3.66 13.60 31.99
C ILE A 263 4.99 12.87 32.10
N LEU A 264 5.94 13.17 31.21
CA LEU A 264 7.27 12.55 31.18
C LEU A 264 8.10 12.82 32.44
N ASN A 265 7.74 13.86 33.20
CA ASN A 265 8.35 14.22 34.48
C ASN A 265 7.49 13.77 35.68
N GLY A 266 6.47 12.93 35.48
CA GLY A 266 5.64 12.35 36.52
C GLY A 266 4.62 13.32 37.14
N LYS A 267 4.25 14.39 36.44
CA LYS A 267 3.23 15.34 36.88
C LYS A 267 1.87 15.03 36.27
N GLU A 268 0.81 15.28 37.02
CA GLU A 268 -0.55 15.26 36.49
C GLU A 268 -0.78 16.44 35.54
N VAL A 269 -1.55 16.18 34.48
CA VAL A 269 -1.98 17.17 33.49
C VAL A 269 -3.50 17.25 33.53
N ASN A 270 -4.02 18.47 33.56
CA ASN A 270 -5.45 18.76 33.49
C ASN A 270 -5.83 19.26 32.10
N ASP A 271 -7.13 19.33 31.84
CA ASP A 271 -7.65 19.92 30.62
C ASP A 271 -7.20 21.38 30.44
N SER A 272 -6.87 21.74 29.21
CA SER A 272 -6.42 23.08 28.83
C SER A 272 -7.21 23.59 27.63
N TYR A 273 -7.59 24.87 27.69
CA TYR A 273 -8.34 25.53 26.62
C TYR A 273 -7.54 26.71 26.07
N ILE A 274 -7.22 26.67 24.78
CA ILE A 274 -6.50 27.74 24.08
C ILE A 274 -7.53 28.73 23.52
N GLU A 275 -7.38 30.00 23.88
CA GLU A 275 -8.30 31.04 23.42
C GLU A 275 -7.94 31.48 22.00
N PRO A 276 -8.85 31.34 21.01
CA PRO A 276 -8.64 31.90 19.69
C PRO A 276 -8.56 33.43 19.72
N PHE A 277 -7.76 34.04 18.86
CA PHE A 277 -7.60 35.49 18.83
C PHE A 277 -8.24 36.15 17.61
N LEU A 278 -8.81 37.34 17.81
CA LEU A 278 -9.43 38.13 16.75
C LEU A 278 -8.38 38.74 15.82
N MET A 279 -8.58 38.56 14.52
CA MET A 279 -7.80 39.14 13.44
C MET A 279 -8.68 40.11 12.62
N PRO A 280 -8.83 41.37 13.08
CA PRO A 280 -9.53 42.38 12.31
C PRO A 280 -8.78 42.67 11.00
N ASN A 281 -9.50 42.72 9.88
CA ASN A 281 -8.95 43.00 8.55
C ASN A 281 -9.93 43.85 7.72
N GLU A 282 -9.55 44.05 6.46
CA GLU A 282 -10.20 44.95 5.52
C GLU A 282 -11.66 44.60 5.22
N SER A 283 -12.06 43.32 5.31
CA SER A 283 -13.43 42.89 4.99
C SER A 283 -14.50 43.36 5.99
N CYS A 284 -14.08 43.79 7.19
CA CYS A 284 -14.95 44.50 8.13
C CYS A 284 -14.67 46.01 8.18
N GLY A 285 -13.72 46.52 7.39
CA GLY A 285 -13.30 47.94 7.41
C GLY A 285 -12.19 48.27 8.40
N CYS A 286 -11.66 47.29 9.14
CA CYS A 286 -10.49 47.50 10.00
C CYS A 286 -9.19 47.57 9.20
N HIS A 287 -8.13 48.09 9.84
CA HIS A 287 -6.79 48.09 9.26
C HIS A 287 -6.29 46.67 9.04
N SER A 288 -5.59 46.47 7.92
CA SER A 288 -4.97 45.18 7.62
C SER A 288 -3.83 44.88 8.59
N HIS A 289 -3.87 43.68 9.18
CA HIS A 289 -2.76 43.11 9.93
C HIS A 289 -2.18 41.95 9.12
N THR A 290 -1.28 42.25 8.17
CA THR A 290 -0.62 41.19 7.39
C THR A 290 0.88 41.25 7.56
N TRP A 291 1.43 40.15 8.06
CA TRP A 291 2.86 39.93 8.11
C TRP A 291 3.21 39.01 6.93
N HIS A 292 4.08 39.49 6.03
CA HIS A 292 4.80 38.66 5.05
C HIS A 292 4.03 37.98 3.88
N ALA A 293 2.92 38.53 3.37
CA ALA A 293 2.16 37.96 2.23
C ALA A 293 3.00 37.54 1.01
N GLN A 294 4.05 38.31 0.67
CA GLN A 294 4.91 38.01 -0.47
C GLN A 294 5.82 36.79 -0.26
N SER A 295 6.18 36.50 0.99
CA SER A 295 6.95 35.28 1.33
C SER A 295 6.09 34.02 1.18
N ILE A 296 4.82 34.09 1.63
CA ILE A 296 3.89 32.97 1.56
C ILE A 296 3.54 32.67 0.10
N LEU A 297 3.29 33.70 -0.72
CA LEU A 297 3.06 33.54 -2.16
C LEU A 297 4.26 32.91 -2.90
N SER A 298 5.48 33.33 -2.55
CA SER A 298 6.71 32.77 -3.13
C SER A 298 6.89 31.30 -2.72
N SER A 299 6.58 30.96 -1.47
CA SER A 299 6.57 29.58 -1.00
C SER A 299 5.55 28.73 -1.77
N PHE A 300 4.33 29.24 -1.96
CA PHE A 300 3.28 28.52 -2.69
C PHE A 300 3.69 28.19 -4.14
N ASN A 301 4.25 29.16 -4.87
CA ASN A 301 4.73 28.95 -6.23
C ASN A 301 5.88 27.92 -6.30
N ASN A 302 6.84 28.00 -5.38
CA ASN A 302 7.96 27.05 -5.33
C ASN A 302 7.48 25.62 -5.03
N ASN A 303 6.49 25.48 -4.16
CA ASN A 303 5.90 24.18 -3.83
C ASN A 303 5.20 23.57 -5.04
N PHE A 304 4.45 24.37 -5.80
CA PHE A 304 3.71 23.90 -6.97
C PHE A 304 4.61 23.30 -8.07
N TYR A 305 5.70 23.97 -8.44
CA TYR A 305 6.62 23.47 -9.47
C TYR A 305 7.39 22.23 -9.02
N ARG A 306 7.87 22.21 -7.77
CA ARG A 306 8.57 21.04 -7.19
C ARG A 306 7.66 19.81 -7.17
N HIS A 307 6.39 20.02 -6.79
CA HIS A 307 5.40 18.95 -6.77
C HIS A 307 5.21 18.28 -8.14
N GLN A 308 5.15 19.05 -9.23
CA GLN A 308 5.02 18.46 -10.57
C GLN A 308 6.22 17.59 -10.98
N GLU A 309 7.44 18.02 -10.66
CA GLU A 309 8.64 17.24 -10.95
C GLU A 309 8.70 15.95 -10.11
N ASP A 310 8.34 16.05 -8.83
CA ASP A 310 8.25 14.90 -7.92
C ASP A 310 7.28 13.86 -8.45
N MET A 311 6.12 14.27 -8.97
CA MET A 311 5.10 13.35 -9.48
C MET A 311 5.59 12.55 -10.68
N ARG A 312 6.29 13.20 -11.61
CA ARG A 312 6.87 12.51 -12.76
C ARG A 312 7.85 11.42 -12.32
N ILE A 313 8.75 11.74 -11.40
CA ILE A 313 9.77 10.80 -10.91
C ILE A 313 9.14 9.64 -10.15
N LEU A 314 8.17 9.92 -9.28
CA LEU A 314 7.52 8.89 -8.46
C LEU A 314 6.66 7.95 -9.33
N TYR A 315 6.09 8.45 -10.42
CA TYR A 315 5.46 7.62 -11.44
C TYR A 315 6.45 6.67 -12.10
N ASP A 316 7.64 7.16 -12.49
CA ASP A 316 8.69 6.32 -13.07
C ASP A 316 9.16 5.24 -12.08
N ILE A 317 9.29 5.57 -10.79
CA ILE A 317 9.64 4.60 -9.73
C ILE A 317 8.58 3.49 -9.65
N ALA A 318 7.30 3.83 -9.49
CA ALA A 318 6.22 2.86 -9.43
C ALA A 318 6.17 1.97 -10.69
N SER A 319 6.29 2.57 -11.88
CA SER A 319 6.28 1.82 -13.15
C SER A 319 7.46 0.85 -13.28
N ASN A 320 8.66 1.24 -12.84
CA ASN A 320 9.83 0.36 -12.83
C ASN A 320 9.65 -0.80 -11.84
N MET A 321 9.02 -0.57 -10.69
CA MET A 321 8.70 -1.61 -9.72
C MET A 321 7.71 -2.63 -10.32
N GLU A 322 6.62 -2.16 -10.93
CA GLU A 322 5.58 -3.03 -11.52
C GLU A 322 6.11 -3.92 -12.65
N THR A 323 7.06 -3.39 -13.43
CA THR A 323 7.65 -4.11 -14.58
C THR A 323 8.83 -4.98 -14.21
N ALA A 324 9.31 -4.90 -12.95
CA ALA A 324 10.44 -5.68 -12.45
C ALA A 324 10.21 -7.19 -12.60
N LEU A 325 11.30 -7.92 -12.88
CA LEU A 325 11.24 -9.38 -13.01
C LEU A 325 11.47 -10.08 -11.68
N THR A 326 12.21 -9.45 -10.77
CA THR A 326 12.64 -10.03 -9.50
C THR A 326 12.34 -9.09 -8.33
N PRO A 327 12.15 -9.61 -7.10
CA PRO A 327 11.98 -8.77 -5.91
C PRO A 327 13.12 -7.76 -5.72
N TRP A 328 14.33 -8.16 -6.09
CA TRP A 328 15.51 -7.29 -6.06
C TRP A 328 15.41 -6.10 -7.01
N ASP A 329 15.07 -6.35 -8.29
CA ASP A 329 14.92 -5.27 -9.27
C ASP A 329 13.81 -4.29 -8.85
N MET A 330 12.75 -4.80 -8.21
CA MET A 330 11.67 -4.00 -7.65
C MET A 330 12.17 -3.08 -6.54
N ALA A 331 12.85 -3.62 -5.52
CA ALA A 331 13.39 -2.79 -4.46
C ALA A 331 14.45 -1.81 -4.98
N ALA A 332 15.24 -2.21 -5.97
CA ALA A 332 16.28 -1.35 -6.53
C ALA A 332 15.70 -0.11 -7.23
N ALA A 333 14.48 -0.22 -7.77
CA ALA A 333 13.76 0.90 -8.36
C ALA A 333 13.33 1.95 -7.33
N ILE A 334 13.17 1.57 -6.06
CA ILE A 334 12.84 2.50 -4.97
C ILE A 334 13.98 3.50 -4.76
N HIS A 335 15.24 3.12 -5.00
CA HIS A 335 16.40 3.98 -4.75
C HIS A 335 16.47 5.17 -5.70
N HIS A 336 16.16 6.34 -5.15
CA HIS A 336 16.17 7.57 -5.91
C HIS A 336 16.42 8.78 -5.01
N HIS A 337 16.86 9.89 -5.60
CA HIS A 337 17.06 11.12 -4.85
C HIS A 337 15.77 11.73 -4.27
N LYS A 338 14.60 11.24 -4.71
CA LYS A 338 13.28 11.65 -4.18
C LYS A 338 12.77 10.73 -3.05
N THR A 339 13.45 9.62 -2.83
CA THR A 339 13.16 8.64 -1.76
C THR A 339 14.33 8.61 -0.78
N LYS A 340 15.03 9.73 -0.58
CA LYS A 340 16.04 9.85 0.48
C LYS A 340 15.39 9.76 1.86
N HIS A 341 16.16 9.32 2.85
CA HIS A 341 15.75 9.32 4.27
C HIS A 341 14.44 8.59 4.53
N HIS A 342 14.19 7.52 3.77
CA HIS A 342 13.05 6.64 3.98
C HIS A 342 13.49 5.18 4.18
N LEU A 343 12.71 4.50 5.01
CA LEU A 343 12.79 3.08 5.29
C LEU A 343 11.49 2.42 4.82
N CYS A 344 11.58 1.39 3.99
CA CYS A 344 10.43 0.65 3.50
C CYS A 344 10.40 -0.74 4.12
N VAL A 345 9.30 -1.07 4.81
CA VAL A 345 9.10 -2.31 5.55
C VAL A 345 7.83 -2.98 5.09
N VAL A 346 7.91 -4.27 4.74
CA VAL A 346 6.77 -5.05 4.23
C VAL A 346 6.67 -6.41 4.88
N ASP A 347 5.48 -7.00 4.82
CA ASP A 347 5.23 -8.38 5.20
C ASP A 347 5.93 -9.35 4.23
N SER A 348 6.71 -10.30 4.74
CA SER A 348 7.44 -11.30 3.92
C SER A 348 6.54 -12.06 2.95
N ARG A 349 5.28 -12.26 3.34
CA ARG A 349 4.31 -13.09 2.59
C ARG A 349 3.85 -12.45 1.30
N ILE A 350 4.12 -11.16 1.06
CA ILE A 350 3.83 -10.56 -0.24
C ILE A 350 4.67 -11.17 -1.37
N PHE A 351 5.81 -11.80 -1.04
CA PHE A 351 6.71 -12.41 -2.00
C PHE A 351 6.48 -13.91 -2.19
N ASP A 352 5.41 -14.49 -1.63
CA ASP A 352 5.01 -15.87 -1.96
C ASP A 352 4.42 -15.90 -3.39
N PRO A 353 5.10 -16.50 -4.38
CA PRO A 353 4.61 -16.51 -5.75
C PRO A 353 3.39 -17.43 -5.93
N GLU A 354 3.16 -18.39 -5.02
CA GLU A 354 2.07 -19.35 -5.14
C GLU A 354 0.75 -18.80 -4.60
N GLN A 355 0.80 -17.70 -3.84
CA GLN A 355 -0.36 -17.10 -3.21
C GLN A 355 -0.44 -15.59 -3.47
N ASN A 356 -1.59 -15.12 -3.92
CA ASN A 356 -1.79 -13.68 -4.03
C ASN A 356 -2.20 -13.09 -2.68
N TYR A 357 -1.23 -12.41 -2.05
CA TYR A 357 -1.38 -11.75 -0.77
C TYR A 357 -2.63 -10.84 -0.70
N PHE A 358 -2.99 -10.14 -1.77
CA PHE A 358 -4.06 -9.13 -1.76
C PHE A 358 -5.49 -9.69 -1.87
N VAL A 359 -5.64 -10.96 -2.20
CA VAL A 359 -6.97 -11.63 -2.29
C VAL A 359 -7.23 -12.64 -1.18
N ILE A 360 -6.21 -12.98 -0.38
CA ILE A 360 -6.41 -13.84 0.80
C ILE A 360 -7.23 -13.10 1.87
N PRO A 361 -8.23 -13.74 2.51
CA PRO A 361 -8.96 -13.14 3.63
C PRO A 361 -8.05 -12.73 4.79
N GLU A 362 -8.39 -11.63 5.47
CA GLU A 362 -7.55 -11.07 6.54
C GLU A 362 -7.44 -12.00 7.76
N GLU A 363 -8.47 -12.79 8.06
CA GLU A 363 -8.50 -13.78 9.14
C GLU A 363 -7.46 -14.90 8.97
N GLU A 364 -7.10 -15.23 7.72
CA GLU A 364 -6.09 -16.22 7.39
C GLU A 364 -4.66 -15.63 7.42
N SER A 365 -4.55 -14.30 7.53
CA SER A 365 -3.28 -13.58 7.41
C SER A 365 -2.50 -13.46 8.72
N GLY A 366 -2.87 -14.10 9.83
CA GLY A 366 -2.04 -14.19 11.05
C GLY A 366 -1.38 -12.88 11.52
N LYS A 367 -0.24 -12.98 12.23
CA LYS A 367 0.60 -11.82 12.57
C LYS A 367 1.53 -11.50 11.39
N LYS A 368 1.63 -10.24 10.98
CA LYS A 368 2.54 -9.80 9.91
C LYS A 368 3.99 -10.03 10.31
N ASP A 369 4.75 -10.61 9.38
CA ASP A 369 6.19 -10.86 9.52
C ASP A 369 6.93 -9.77 8.74
N LEU A 370 7.28 -8.68 9.42
CA LEU A 370 7.69 -7.41 8.81
C LEU A 370 9.22 -7.34 8.62
N HIS A 371 9.65 -7.07 7.40
CA HIS A 371 11.06 -7.01 6.97
C HIS A 371 11.39 -5.75 6.20
N ILE A 372 12.63 -5.29 6.33
CA ILE A 372 13.13 -4.15 5.56
C ILE A 372 13.42 -4.63 4.13
N ILE A 373 12.88 -3.92 3.14
CA ILE A 373 13.18 -4.16 1.71
C ILE A 373 13.97 -3.02 1.07
N ASN A 374 13.98 -1.85 1.72
CA ASN A 374 14.77 -0.70 1.29
C ASN A 374 15.11 0.16 2.50
N ASP A 375 16.37 0.55 2.63
CA ASP A 375 16.82 1.64 3.49
C ASP A 375 17.60 2.65 2.65
N ALA A 376 17.03 3.84 2.49
CA ALA A 376 17.59 4.84 1.60
C ALA A 376 18.98 5.33 2.03
N ASP A 377 19.26 5.37 3.33
CA ASP A 377 20.53 5.88 3.84
C ASP A 377 21.68 4.92 3.50
N TYR A 378 21.47 3.61 3.66
CA TYR A 378 22.45 2.59 3.23
C TYR A 378 22.69 2.63 1.72
N ALA A 379 21.65 2.88 0.92
CA ALA A 379 21.79 2.98 -0.53
C ALA A 379 22.54 4.24 -0.98
N GLU A 380 22.47 5.34 -0.22
CA GLU A 380 23.25 6.55 -0.50
C GLU A 380 24.74 6.33 -0.28
N GLU A 381 25.11 5.65 0.81
CA GLU A 381 26.51 5.29 1.11
C GLU A 381 27.14 4.44 0.00
N ASN A 382 26.34 3.59 -0.66
CA ASN A 382 26.77 2.65 -1.70
C ASN A 382 26.43 3.09 -3.14
N ARG A 383 26.02 4.37 -3.34
CA ARG A 383 25.49 4.88 -4.62
C ARG A 383 26.43 4.71 -5.83
N PHE A 384 27.73 4.54 -5.61
CA PHE A 384 28.73 4.39 -6.65
C PHE A 384 28.99 2.94 -7.08
N GLU A 385 28.43 1.94 -6.38
CA GLU A 385 28.71 0.52 -6.65
C GLU A 385 27.58 -0.20 -7.41
N GLY A 386 26.48 0.49 -7.75
CA GLY A 386 25.28 -0.15 -8.29
C GLY A 386 24.10 0.22 -7.41
N ARG A 387 22.88 0.25 -7.95
CA ARG A 387 21.69 0.65 -7.16
C ARG A 387 21.31 -0.49 -6.23
N PHE A 388 21.92 -0.55 -5.05
CA PHE A 388 21.76 -1.63 -4.09
C PHE A 388 20.72 -1.31 -3.00
N PRO A 389 19.59 -2.05 -2.99
CA PRO A 389 18.85 -2.50 -1.82
C PRO A 389 19.22 -2.01 -0.43
N LEU A 390 19.96 -2.97 0.12
CA LEU A 390 20.73 -3.06 1.33
C LEU A 390 22.02 -3.81 0.91
N PRO A 391 23.10 -3.69 1.70
CA PRO A 391 24.27 -4.55 1.55
C PRO A 391 23.96 -6.04 1.80
N GLU A 392 24.68 -6.95 1.12
CA GLU A 392 24.48 -8.42 1.21
C GLU A 392 24.61 -8.99 2.64
N ASP A 393 25.41 -8.36 3.50
CA ASP A 393 25.64 -8.80 4.88
C ASP A 393 24.50 -8.44 5.84
N VAL A 394 23.49 -7.68 5.38
CA VAL A 394 22.32 -7.28 6.18
C VAL A 394 21.12 -8.23 5.98
N PHE A 395 21.24 -9.21 5.07
CA PHE A 395 20.20 -10.18 4.77
C PHE A 395 20.14 -11.32 5.79
N TYR A 396 18.93 -11.85 6.02
CA TYR A 396 18.70 -12.96 6.95
C TYR A 396 19.17 -14.31 6.42
N ASP A 397 19.18 -14.48 5.11
CA ASP A 397 19.62 -15.69 4.44
C ASP A 397 21.00 -15.48 3.83
N THR A 398 22.02 -16.15 4.38
CA THR A 398 23.39 -16.09 3.86
C THR A 398 23.58 -16.81 2.53
N THR A 399 22.53 -17.46 2.00
CA THR A 399 22.52 -18.13 0.70
C THR A 399 21.89 -17.28 -0.40
N VAL A 400 21.82 -15.94 -0.21
CA VAL A 400 21.31 -14.94 -1.15
C VAL A 400 21.50 -15.41 -2.59
N ASN A 401 20.41 -15.87 -3.20
CA ASN A 401 20.34 -15.95 -4.64
C ASN A 401 20.16 -14.50 -5.08
N ASP A 402 21.16 -13.91 -5.74
CA ASP A 402 21.40 -12.46 -5.96
C ASP A 402 20.18 -11.60 -6.37
N LYS A 403 19.01 -12.20 -6.64
CA LYS A 403 17.79 -11.51 -7.09
C LYS A 403 16.47 -11.95 -6.46
N GLU A 404 16.40 -13.11 -5.81
CA GLU A 404 15.11 -13.66 -5.34
C GLU A 404 14.77 -13.28 -3.90
N ASN A 405 15.77 -12.96 -3.07
CA ASN A 405 15.55 -12.53 -1.69
C ASN A 405 15.91 -11.05 -1.54
N VAL A 406 14.95 -10.26 -1.04
CA VAL A 406 15.09 -8.81 -0.80
C VAL A 406 14.83 -8.44 0.67
N MET A 407 14.57 -9.42 1.53
CA MET A 407 14.20 -9.22 2.93
C MET A 407 15.43 -9.15 3.83
N SER A 408 15.52 -8.08 4.61
CA SER A 408 16.69 -7.79 5.45
C SER A 408 16.31 -7.27 6.82
N GLY A 409 17.23 -7.46 7.77
CA GLY A 409 17.33 -6.70 9.01
C GLY A 409 16.14 -6.71 9.98
N ASN A 410 16.41 -6.37 11.24
CA ASN A 410 15.35 -6.10 12.21
C ASN A 410 15.01 -4.61 12.12
N TYR A 411 13.87 -4.28 11.52
CA TYR A 411 13.45 -2.87 11.35
C TYR A 411 13.42 -2.12 12.68
N ARG A 412 13.15 -2.77 13.81
CA ARG A 412 13.16 -2.12 15.13
C ARG A 412 14.57 -1.65 15.51
N LYS A 413 15.60 -2.47 15.26
CA LYS A 413 16.99 -2.05 15.52
C LYS A 413 17.34 -0.83 14.68
N ARG A 414 16.99 -0.85 13.40
CA ARG A 414 17.25 0.28 12.50
C ARG A 414 16.47 1.54 12.90
N MET A 415 15.20 1.40 13.28
CA MET A 415 14.39 2.49 13.81
C MET A 415 15.06 3.14 15.04
N ILE A 416 15.61 2.33 15.95
CA ILE A 416 16.33 2.83 17.13
C ILE A 416 17.55 3.69 16.75
N GLU A 417 18.28 3.30 15.70
CA GLU A 417 19.40 4.10 15.17
C GLU A 417 18.90 5.42 14.57
N LEU A 418 17.78 5.41 13.85
CA LEU A 418 17.18 6.61 13.26
C LEU A 418 16.68 7.61 14.31
N LEU A 419 16.43 7.19 15.56
CA LEU A 419 16.10 8.12 16.66
C LEU A 419 17.22 9.12 16.94
N ASP A 420 18.47 8.80 16.57
CA ASP A 420 19.62 9.68 16.80
C ASP A 420 19.72 10.85 15.82
N THR A 421 18.95 10.82 14.73
CA THR A 421 18.86 11.93 13.77
C THR A 421 18.30 13.21 14.41
N GLY A 422 17.45 13.09 15.44
CA GLY A 422 16.80 14.22 16.11
C GLY A 422 15.60 14.79 15.35
N TYR A 423 15.25 14.23 14.20
CA TYR A 423 14.08 14.61 13.41
C TYR A 423 12.89 13.70 13.75
N PRO A 424 11.64 14.15 13.51
CA PRO A 424 10.47 13.30 13.67
C PRO A 424 10.56 12.10 12.71
N LEU A 425 10.30 10.90 13.24
CA LEU A 425 10.14 9.71 12.42
C LEU A 425 8.67 9.56 12.03
N ILE A 426 8.37 9.70 10.75
CA ILE A 426 7.00 9.74 10.21
C ILE A 426 6.64 8.38 9.61
N PHE A 427 5.60 7.75 10.11
CA PHE A 427 5.10 6.46 9.66
C PHE A 427 3.82 6.65 8.84
N ASN A 428 3.78 5.99 7.68
CA ASN A 428 2.58 5.81 6.88
C ASN A 428 2.42 4.32 6.55
N ALA A 429 1.19 3.80 6.58
CA ALA A 429 0.94 2.44 6.14
C ALA A 429 1.13 2.32 4.62
N LEU A 430 1.61 1.15 4.20
CA LEU A 430 1.60 0.73 2.81
C LEU A 430 0.43 -0.23 2.64
N ASP A 431 -0.44 0.06 1.69
CA ASP A 431 -1.55 -0.80 1.30
C ASP A 431 -1.76 -0.86 -0.21
N TYR A 432 -2.44 -1.92 -0.65
CA TYR A 432 -2.90 -2.07 -2.03
C TYR A 432 -4.22 -2.84 -2.03
N MET A 433 -5.17 -2.42 -2.87
CA MET A 433 -6.56 -2.92 -2.85
C MET A 433 -7.22 -2.86 -1.46
N ASN A 434 -6.93 -1.81 -0.70
CA ASN A 434 -7.41 -1.64 0.69
C ASN A 434 -7.01 -2.81 1.61
N LYS A 435 -5.82 -3.39 1.40
CA LYS A 435 -5.21 -4.37 2.29
C LYS A 435 -3.79 -3.94 2.68
N PRO A 436 -3.48 -3.81 3.98
CA PRO A 436 -2.17 -3.37 4.44
C PRO A 436 -1.10 -4.44 4.18
N MET A 437 0.03 -4.01 3.63
CA MET A 437 1.20 -4.84 3.35
C MET A 437 2.42 -4.50 4.19
N GLY A 438 2.40 -3.37 4.90
CA GLY A 438 3.55 -2.91 5.66
C GLY A 438 3.45 -1.42 5.96
N PHE A 439 4.61 -0.76 6.06
CA PHE A 439 4.72 0.66 6.30
C PHE A 439 5.99 1.24 5.71
N THR A 440 5.98 2.55 5.55
CA THR A 440 7.14 3.35 5.23
C THR A 440 7.38 4.35 6.35
N CYS A 441 8.65 4.59 6.67
CA CYS A 441 9.08 5.53 7.70
C CYS A 441 10.00 6.58 7.06
N TYR A 442 9.72 7.87 7.31
CA TYR A 442 10.49 9.01 6.81
C TYR A 442 11.13 9.78 7.95
N TYR A 443 12.26 10.42 7.67
CA TYR A 443 12.67 11.62 8.40
C TYR A 443 13.11 12.67 7.39
N PHE A 444 12.96 13.94 7.75
CA PHE A 444 13.36 15.06 6.90
C PHE A 444 14.29 15.96 7.69
N GLU A 445 15.44 16.30 7.10
CA GLU A 445 16.46 17.15 7.74
C GLU A 445 16.03 18.62 7.88
N ASP A 446 14.92 18.99 7.25
CA ASP A 446 14.26 20.26 7.38
C ASP A 446 12.74 20.10 7.55
N TYR A 447 12.08 21.21 7.90
CA TYR A 447 10.63 21.28 8.00
C TYR A 447 10.00 21.91 6.75
N MET A 448 10.60 21.72 5.58
CA MET A 448 10.00 22.22 4.35
C MET A 448 8.72 21.44 4.06
N ILE A 449 7.62 22.17 3.89
CA ILE A 449 6.32 21.58 3.55
C ILE A 449 6.36 20.71 2.28
N THR A 450 7.29 20.99 1.35
CA THR A 450 7.50 20.18 0.14
C THR A 450 7.88 18.74 0.47
N ASP A 451 8.67 18.53 1.53
CA ASP A 451 9.16 17.21 1.90
C ASP A 451 8.07 16.41 2.59
N TYR A 452 7.26 17.05 3.44
CA TYR A 452 6.08 16.46 4.05
C TYR A 452 4.99 16.17 3.00
N SER A 453 4.85 17.02 1.98
CA SER A 453 4.00 16.77 0.80
C SER A 453 4.51 15.62 -0.06
N ARG A 454 5.83 15.36 -0.05
CA ARG A 454 6.42 14.23 -0.76
C ARG A 454 6.12 12.90 -0.07
N ALA A 455 5.99 12.86 1.26
CA ALA A 455 5.71 11.64 2.02
C ALA A 455 4.44 10.90 1.53
N VAL A 456 3.33 11.61 1.28
CA VAL A 456 2.11 10.99 0.75
C VAL A 456 2.33 10.40 -0.65
N ASN A 457 3.09 11.10 -1.48
CA ASN A 457 3.30 10.70 -2.86
C ASN A 457 4.28 9.53 -2.99
N VAL A 458 5.32 9.50 -2.14
CA VAL A 458 6.22 8.34 -2.02
C VAL A 458 5.44 7.15 -1.50
N THR A 459 4.65 7.32 -0.43
CA THR A 459 3.81 6.23 0.11
C THR A 459 2.92 5.63 -0.97
N ASN A 460 2.22 6.47 -1.74
CA ASN A 460 1.36 6.02 -2.84
C ASN A 460 2.14 5.31 -3.96
N ALA A 461 3.29 5.85 -4.36
CA ALA A 461 4.13 5.24 -5.39
C ALA A 461 4.67 3.86 -4.96
N LEU A 462 5.08 3.73 -3.70
CA LEU A 462 5.52 2.45 -3.12
C LEU A 462 4.37 1.46 -3.02
N SER A 463 3.22 1.89 -2.51
CA SER A 463 1.99 1.08 -2.44
C SER A 463 1.59 0.52 -3.80
N MET A 464 1.52 1.36 -4.82
CA MET A 464 1.17 0.95 -6.19
C MET A 464 2.26 0.09 -6.82
N GLY A 465 3.53 0.50 -6.70
CA GLY A 465 4.66 -0.22 -7.27
C GLY A 465 4.83 -1.64 -6.71
N ILE A 466 4.78 -1.79 -5.37
CA ILE A 466 4.90 -3.09 -4.69
C ILE A 466 3.66 -3.94 -5.00
N GLY A 467 2.46 -3.39 -4.85
CA GLY A 467 1.22 -4.13 -5.07
C GLY A 467 1.04 -4.58 -6.53
N GLY A 468 1.43 -3.73 -7.49
CA GLY A 468 1.45 -4.07 -8.90
C GLY A 468 2.50 -5.11 -9.25
N PHE A 469 3.72 -5.03 -8.69
CA PHE A 469 4.74 -6.07 -8.82
C PHE A 469 4.23 -7.44 -8.36
N VAL A 470 3.71 -7.52 -7.13
CA VAL A 470 3.20 -8.78 -6.55
C VAL A 470 2.09 -9.39 -7.42
N ASN A 471 1.15 -8.56 -7.89
CA ASN A 471 0.10 -9.03 -8.79
C ASN A 471 0.65 -9.52 -10.14
N MET A 472 1.63 -8.82 -10.71
CA MET A 472 2.27 -9.23 -11.97
C MET A 472 3.01 -10.55 -11.81
N GLN A 473 3.70 -10.77 -10.68
CA GLN A 473 4.36 -12.04 -10.38
C GLN A 473 3.35 -13.18 -10.25
N TYR A 474 2.26 -12.96 -9.52
CA TYR A 474 1.20 -13.95 -9.41
C TYR A 474 0.53 -14.26 -10.75
N GLN A 475 0.30 -13.25 -11.60
CA GLN A 475 -0.23 -13.47 -12.95
C GLN A 475 0.72 -14.31 -13.82
N ARG A 476 2.03 -14.06 -13.75
CA ARG A 476 3.04 -14.89 -14.44
C ARG A 476 3.03 -16.32 -13.93
N TYR A 477 3.00 -16.51 -12.61
CA TYR A 477 2.88 -17.83 -11.99
C TYR A 477 1.63 -18.58 -12.48
N LEU A 478 0.47 -17.92 -12.52
CA LEU A 478 -0.76 -18.51 -13.04
C LEU A 478 -0.65 -18.86 -14.52
N LEU A 479 -0.08 -17.98 -15.34
CA LEU A 479 0.14 -18.24 -16.77
C LEU A 479 1.09 -19.44 -16.97
N ASP A 480 2.16 -19.54 -16.20
CA ASP A 480 3.11 -20.65 -16.27
C ASP A 480 2.48 -21.97 -15.81
N LYS A 481 1.70 -21.95 -14.72
CA LYS A 481 0.90 -23.10 -14.26
C LYS A 481 -0.12 -23.53 -15.32
N MET A 482 -0.85 -22.58 -15.91
CA MET A 482 -1.82 -22.86 -16.97
C MET A 482 -1.14 -23.43 -18.22
N ASN A 483 -0.01 -22.86 -18.64
CA ASN A 483 0.78 -23.36 -19.76
C ASN A 483 1.31 -24.77 -19.48
N SER A 484 1.76 -25.04 -18.26
CA SER A 484 2.19 -26.37 -17.84
C SER A 484 1.03 -27.37 -17.89
N MET A 485 -0.13 -27.03 -17.34
CA MET A 485 -1.33 -27.90 -17.38
C MET A 485 -1.87 -28.12 -18.79
N TYR A 486 -1.76 -27.10 -19.65
CA TYR A 486 -2.24 -27.16 -21.04
C TYR A 486 -1.32 -28.00 -21.93
N ASN A 487 0.00 -27.97 -21.71
CA ASN A 487 0.97 -28.64 -22.58
C ASN A 487 1.53 -29.96 -22.03
N HIS A 488 1.50 -30.19 -20.72
CA HIS A 488 2.10 -31.37 -20.09
C HIS A 488 1.06 -32.30 -19.44
N ASP A 489 1.42 -33.57 -19.32
CA ASP A 489 0.66 -34.58 -18.60
C ASP A 489 0.98 -34.48 -17.09
N ALA A 490 -0.07 -34.32 -16.27
CA ALA A 490 0.09 -34.03 -14.85
C ALA A 490 0.78 -35.15 -14.04
N LEU A 491 0.72 -36.40 -14.51
CA LEU A 491 1.33 -37.54 -13.80
C LEU A 491 2.81 -37.73 -14.16
N THR A 492 3.17 -37.48 -15.42
CA THR A 492 4.49 -37.84 -15.95
C THR A 492 5.39 -36.66 -16.24
N GLY A 493 4.86 -35.43 -16.32
CA GLY A 493 5.59 -34.23 -16.73
C GLY A 493 5.97 -34.19 -18.22
N LEU A 494 5.73 -35.28 -18.97
CA LEU A 494 5.91 -35.32 -20.42
C LEU A 494 4.90 -34.41 -21.11
N TYR A 495 5.10 -34.11 -22.40
CA TYR A 495 4.06 -33.44 -23.16
C TYR A 495 2.76 -34.27 -23.16
N ASN A 496 1.62 -33.61 -23.01
CA ASN A 496 0.34 -34.22 -23.34
C ASN A 496 0.13 -34.17 -24.86
N ARG A 497 -1.00 -34.71 -25.34
CA ARG A 497 -1.29 -34.76 -26.78
C ARG A 497 -1.28 -33.40 -27.48
N ILE A 498 -1.80 -32.37 -26.82
CA ILE A 498 -1.87 -31.02 -27.37
C ILE A 498 -0.48 -30.39 -27.38
N GLY A 499 0.22 -30.40 -26.24
CA GLY A 499 1.56 -29.84 -26.11
C GLY A 499 2.56 -30.47 -27.06
N PHE A 500 2.49 -31.79 -27.26
CA PHE A 500 3.32 -32.48 -28.23
C PHE A 500 3.08 -31.98 -29.66
N THR A 501 1.82 -31.82 -30.06
CA THR A 501 1.47 -31.37 -31.41
C THR A 501 2.04 -29.97 -31.67
N ILE A 502 1.87 -29.05 -30.72
CA ILE A 502 2.41 -27.69 -30.80
C ILE A 502 3.94 -27.70 -30.87
N ALA A 503 4.60 -28.46 -29.98
CA ALA A 503 6.06 -28.54 -29.94
C ALA A 503 6.64 -29.17 -31.22
N PHE A 504 6.00 -30.21 -31.74
CA PHE A 504 6.41 -30.88 -32.97
C PHE A 504 6.24 -29.98 -34.19
N ASP A 505 5.11 -29.29 -34.33
CA ASP A 505 4.86 -28.36 -35.43
C ASP A 505 5.85 -27.19 -35.43
N LYS A 506 6.27 -26.72 -34.23
CA LYS A 506 7.28 -25.68 -34.07
C LYS A 506 8.70 -26.16 -34.44
N ALA A 507 9.02 -27.43 -34.17
CA ALA A 507 10.33 -28.03 -34.47
C ALA A 507 10.49 -28.39 -35.97
N LEU A 508 9.38 -28.58 -36.69
CA LEU A 508 9.36 -29.03 -38.09
C LEU A 508 10.23 -28.19 -39.05
N PRO A 509 10.23 -26.83 -39.00
CA PRO A 509 11.02 -26.02 -39.92
C PRO A 509 12.54 -26.13 -39.70
N GLU A 510 12.97 -26.29 -38.45
CA GLU A 510 14.39 -26.35 -38.07
C GLU A 510 15.01 -27.70 -38.44
N HIS A 511 14.24 -28.78 -38.35
CA HIS A 511 14.71 -30.16 -38.59
C HIS A 511 14.33 -30.70 -39.97
N LYS A 512 14.04 -29.82 -40.94
CA LYS A 512 13.61 -30.23 -42.28
C LYS A 512 14.70 -31.06 -42.98
N ASN A 513 14.31 -32.20 -43.55
CA ASN A 513 15.19 -33.20 -44.20
C ASN A 513 16.20 -33.88 -43.26
N GLU A 514 16.07 -33.73 -41.94
CA GLU A 514 16.89 -34.47 -40.99
C GLU A 514 16.32 -35.87 -40.72
N PRO A 515 17.17 -36.84 -40.33
CA PRO A 515 16.68 -38.10 -39.77
C PRO A 515 15.80 -37.85 -38.55
N VAL A 516 14.72 -38.61 -38.42
CA VAL A 516 13.81 -38.57 -37.28
C VAL A 516 13.53 -39.98 -36.82
N THR A 517 13.55 -40.20 -35.51
CA THR A 517 13.26 -41.49 -34.89
C THR A 517 12.12 -41.34 -33.89
N VAL A 518 11.08 -42.16 -34.03
CA VAL A 518 9.97 -42.26 -33.08
C VAL A 518 10.15 -43.52 -32.26
N ILE A 519 10.22 -43.41 -30.94
CA ILE A 519 10.26 -44.55 -30.02
C ILE A 519 8.95 -44.58 -29.26
N MET A 520 8.18 -45.66 -29.41
CA MET A 520 6.98 -45.95 -28.61
C MET A 520 7.37 -46.84 -27.43
N SER A 521 6.80 -46.60 -26.25
CA SER A 521 7.01 -47.37 -25.03
C SER A 521 5.70 -47.53 -24.28
N ASP A 522 5.37 -48.77 -23.96
CA ASP A 522 4.17 -49.15 -23.23
C ASP A 522 4.55 -49.92 -21.96
N LEU A 523 3.85 -49.66 -20.85
CA LEU A 523 4.10 -50.32 -19.57
C LEU A 523 3.53 -51.75 -19.57
N ASP A 524 4.38 -52.73 -19.31
CA ASP A 524 3.96 -54.13 -19.21
C ASP A 524 3.14 -54.38 -17.93
N GLY A 525 1.88 -54.78 -18.09
CA GLY A 525 1.09 -55.32 -16.98
C GLY A 525 0.48 -54.27 -16.04
N LEU A 526 0.30 -53.03 -16.50
CA LEU A 526 -0.33 -51.96 -15.73
C LEU A 526 -1.65 -52.39 -15.06
N LYS A 527 -2.52 -53.11 -15.80
CA LYS A 527 -3.79 -53.61 -15.26
C LYS A 527 -3.60 -54.51 -14.03
N TYR A 528 -2.63 -55.42 -14.07
CA TYR A 528 -2.32 -56.28 -12.92
C TYR A 528 -1.83 -55.46 -11.71
N ILE A 529 -1.00 -54.44 -11.96
CA ILE A 529 -0.51 -53.54 -10.91
C ILE A 529 -1.68 -52.80 -10.27
N ASN A 530 -2.56 -52.19 -11.07
CA ASN A 530 -3.74 -51.48 -10.61
C ASN A 530 -4.69 -52.38 -9.81
N ASP A 531 -5.01 -53.56 -10.35
CA ASP A 531 -5.99 -54.47 -9.75
C ASP A 531 -5.47 -55.12 -8.45
N THR A 532 -4.14 -55.26 -8.30
CA THR A 532 -3.53 -55.98 -7.16
C THR A 532 -2.98 -55.04 -6.08
N PHE A 533 -2.38 -53.90 -6.48
CA PHE A 533 -1.66 -52.99 -5.59
C PHE A 533 -2.29 -51.60 -5.52
N GLY A 534 -3.32 -51.33 -6.33
CA GLY A 534 -4.06 -50.08 -6.35
C GLY A 534 -3.53 -49.07 -7.38
N HIS A 535 -4.39 -48.10 -7.72
CA HIS A 535 -4.10 -47.10 -8.74
C HIS A 535 -2.89 -46.21 -8.42
N ALA A 536 -2.64 -45.90 -7.15
CA ALA A 536 -1.46 -45.12 -6.76
C ALA A 536 -0.13 -45.81 -7.14
N GLU A 537 -0.07 -47.14 -7.04
CA GLU A 537 1.11 -47.92 -7.44
C GLU A 537 1.23 -48.04 -8.97
N GLY A 538 0.10 -48.06 -9.68
CA GLY A 538 0.07 -47.95 -11.13
C GLY A 538 0.56 -46.60 -11.64
N ASP A 539 0.12 -45.51 -11.01
CA ASP A 539 0.58 -44.16 -11.28
C ASP A 539 2.10 -44.04 -11.06
N ARG A 540 2.61 -44.60 -9.95
CA ARG A 540 4.04 -44.69 -9.69
C ARG A 540 4.79 -45.46 -10.78
N ALA A 541 4.24 -46.57 -11.26
CA ALA A 541 4.85 -47.36 -12.33
C ALA A 541 4.92 -46.56 -13.65
N ILE A 542 3.87 -45.83 -14.00
CA ILE A 542 3.82 -44.98 -15.19
C ILE A 542 4.85 -43.85 -15.10
N SER A 543 4.90 -43.12 -13.97
CA SER A 543 5.90 -42.05 -13.77
C SER A 543 7.34 -42.58 -13.81
N THR A 544 7.57 -43.80 -13.35
CA THR A 544 8.89 -44.45 -13.42
C THR A 544 9.31 -44.71 -14.87
N VAL A 545 8.41 -45.25 -15.71
CA VAL A 545 8.70 -45.44 -17.15
C VAL A 545 8.90 -44.11 -17.86
N ALA A 546 8.08 -43.10 -17.56
CA ALA A 546 8.27 -41.76 -18.12
C ALA A 546 9.65 -41.17 -17.80
N THR A 547 10.10 -41.32 -16.55
CA THR A 547 11.41 -40.87 -16.08
C THR A 547 12.54 -41.63 -16.79
N ALA A 548 12.39 -42.94 -16.96
CA ALA A 548 13.36 -43.77 -17.68
C ALA A 548 13.46 -43.39 -19.15
N LEU A 549 12.31 -43.16 -19.81
CA LEU A 549 12.25 -42.68 -21.19
C LEU A 549 12.97 -41.34 -21.35
N MET A 550 12.62 -40.34 -20.53
CA MET A 550 13.21 -39.00 -20.58
C MET A 550 14.73 -39.02 -20.30
N SER A 551 15.18 -39.90 -19.40
CA SER A 551 16.61 -40.05 -19.07
C SER A 551 17.43 -40.78 -20.14
N ALA A 552 16.76 -41.60 -20.97
CA ALA A 552 17.42 -42.38 -22.00
C ALA A 552 17.60 -41.60 -23.32
N VAL A 553 16.67 -40.69 -23.63
CA VAL A 553 16.67 -39.89 -24.86
C VAL A 553 17.52 -38.61 -24.73
N PRO A 554 17.95 -38.00 -25.85
CA PRO A 554 18.60 -36.69 -25.83
C PRO A 554 17.68 -35.58 -25.28
N LYS A 555 18.25 -34.52 -24.69
CA LYS A 555 17.48 -33.36 -24.17
C LYS A 555 16.67 -32.62 -25.25
N THR A 556 17.04 -32.77 -26.52
CA THR A 556 16.35 -32.18 -27.67
C THR A 556 15.15 -33.03 -28.15
N ALA A 557 14.94 -34.22 -27.57
CA ALA A 557 13.82 -35.08 -27.93
C ALA A 557 12.50 -34.56 -27.36
N LEU A 558 11.42 -34.77 -28.12
CA LEU A 558 10.05 -34.47 -27.70
C LEU A 558 9.40 -35.74 -27.14
N SER A 559 9.31 -35.86 -25.83
CA SER A 559 8.67 -36.98 -25.14
C SER A 559 7.25 -36.65 -24.72
N ALA A 560 6.30 -37.55 -24.96
CA ALA A 560 4.88 -37.32 -24.72
C ALA A 560 4.15 -38.57 -24.19
N ARG A 561 3.04 -38.35 -23.47
CA ARG A 561 2.06 -39.37 -23.08
C ARG A 561 0.72 -39.04 -23.71
N PHE A 562 0.17 -39.95 -24.51
CA PHE A 562 -1.12 -39.74 -25.19
C PHE A 562 -2.33 -40.33 -24.44
N GLY A 563 -2.11 -41.28 -23.54
CA GLY A 563 -3.13 -41.84 -22.65
C GLY A 563 -2.71 -43.18 -22.06
N GLY A 564 -3.31 -43.57 -20.94
CA GLY A 564 -3.04 -44.87 -20.31
C GLY A 564 -1.56 -45.06 -19.95
N ASP A 565 -0.98 -46.16 -20.46
CA ASP A 565 0.42 -46.56 -20.36
C ASP A 565 1.25 -46.23 -21.61
N GLU A 566 0.71 -45.50 -22.59
CA GLU A 566 1.38 -45.22 -23.86
C GLU A 566 2.21 -43.93 -23.79
N LEU A 567 3.53 -44.09 -23.83
CA LEU A 567 4.50 -43.00 -23.87
C LEU A 567 5.35 -43.11 -25.13
N PHE A 568 5.74 -41.99 -25.73
CA PHE A 568 6.66 -42.03 -26.87
C PHE A 568 7.60 -40.85 -26.86
N SER A 569 8.64 -40.93 -27.68
CA SER A 569 9.60 -39.86 -27.90
C SER A 569 9.93 -39.70 -29.37
N VAL A 570 10.02 -38.46 -29.83
CA VAL A 570 10.50 -38.10 -31.15
C VAL A 570 11.88 -37.49 -31.02
N ILE A 571 12.85 -38.08 -31.70
CA ILE A 571 14.26 -37.68 -31.66
C ILE A 571 14.63 -37.16 -33.04
N PHE A 572 15.10 -35.93 -33.11
CA PHE A 572 15.63 -35.32 -34.33
C PHE A 572 17.14 -35.60 -34.44
N GLY A 573 17.59 -35.88 -35.66
CA GLY A 573 18.96 -36.25 -35.99
C GLY A 573 19.24 -37.75 -35.95
N GLU A 574 20.50 -38.10 -36.24
CA GLU A 574 20.97 -39.49 -36.20
C GLU A 574 20.98 -40.02 -34.77
N CYS A 575 20.26 -41.11 -34.52
CA CYS A 575 20.31 -41.82 -33.26
C CYS A 575 20.32 -43.35 -33.47
N ASN A 576 20.79 -44.07 -32.44
CA ASN A 576 20.72 -45.52 -32.35
C ASN A 576 19.54 -45.90 -31.44
N SER A 577 18.39 -46.21 -32.05
CA SER A 577 17.16 -46.57 -31.35
C SER A 577 17.34 -47.77 -30.42
N ASP A 578 18.05 -48.81 -30.85
CA ASP A 578 18.30 -50.02 -30.04
C ASP A 578 19.10 -49.71 -28.77
N ALA A 579 20.08 -48.82 -28.87
CA ALA A 579 20.87 -48.39 -27.71
C ALA A 579 20.02 -47.60 -26.71
N ILE A 580 19.09 -46.76 -27.20
CA ILE A 580 18.17 -46.01 -26.35
C ILE A 580 17.18 -46.96 -25.66
N MET A 581 16.57 -47.89 -26.40
CA MET A 581 15.65 -48.88 -25.81
C MET A 581 16.34 -49.74 -24.74
N LYS A 582 17.57 -50.21 -25.00
CA LYS A 582 18.38 -50.91 -23.98
C LYS A 582 18.70 -50.05 -22.77
N ARG A 583 18.87 -48.74 -22.95
CA ARG A 583 19.10 -47.81 -21.85
C ARG A 583 17.86 -47.64 -20.99
N ILE A 584 16.67 -47.57 -21.61
CA ILE A 584 15.38 -47.55 -20.89
C ILE A 584 15.26 -48.82 -20.04
N ASP A 585 15.42 -50.00 -20.66
CA ASP A 585 15.36 -51.29 -19.95
C ASP A 585 16.36 -51.33 -18.78
N LYS A 586 17.60 -50.87 -18.99
CA LYS A 586 18.62 -50.84 -17.93
C LYS A 586 18.22 -49.94 -16.76
N ILE A 587 17.71 -48.74 -17.02
CA ILE A 587 17.28 -47.81 -15.96
C ILE A 587 16.14 -48.44 -15.14
N LEU A 588 15.22 -49.14 -15.79
CA LEU A 588 14.12 -49.84 -15.13
C LEU A 588 14.61 -51.06 -14.33
N ASP A 589 15.58 -51.82 -14.85
CA ASP A 589 16.21 -52.94 -14.13
C ASP A 589 16.93 -52.45 -12.87
N ASP A 590 17.68 -51.35 -12.96
CA ASP A 590 18.35 -50.72 -11.83
C ASP A 590 17.32 -50.23 -10.79
N TYR A 591 16.21 -49.62 -11.22
CA TYR A 591 15.09 -49.24 -10.35
C TYR A 591 14.44 -50.46 -9.68
N ASN A 592 14.18 -51.54 -10.43
CA ASN A 592 13.60 -52.77 -9.90
C ASN A 592 14.51 -53.46 -8.87
N ALA A 593 15.84 -53.37 -9.05
CA ALA A 593 16.80 -53.92 -8.10
C ALA A 593 16.83 -53.16 -6.76
N CYS A 594 16.49 -51.86 -6.77
CA CYS A 594 16.60 -51.00 -5.59
C CYS A 594 15.25 -50.65 -4.93
N SER A 595 14.12 -50.79 -5.64
CA SER A 595 12.82 -50.26 -5.20
C SER A 595 12.09 -51.12 -4.14
N ASN A 596 12.51 -52.37 -3.92
CA ASN A 596 11.86 -53.33 -3.01
C ASN A 596 10.34 -53.50 -3.25
N LEU A 597 9.85 -53.19 -4.44
CA LEU A 597 8.44 -53.35 -4.80
C LEU A 597 8.08 -54.82 -5.00
N LYS A 598 6.83 -55.18 -4.70
CA LYS A 598 6.29 -56.55 -4.89
C LYS A 598 6.00 -56.90 -6.35
N TYR A 599 6.21 -55.95 -7.26
CA TYR A 599 6.04 -56.07 -8.70
C TYR A 599 7.24 -55.44 -9.41
N LYS A 600 7.47 -55.83 -10.67
CA LYS A 600 8.51 -55.22 -11.50
C LYS A 600 7.89 -54.19 -12.44
N VAL A 601 8.52 -53.03 -12.57
CA VAL A 601 8.20 -52.02 -13.57
C VAL A 601 8.96 -52.38 -14.85
N LEU A 602 8.24 -52.74 -15.90
CA LEU A 602 8.83 -53.22 -17.16
C LEU A 602 8.13 -52.50 -18.32
N THR A 603 8.85 -52.28 -19.42
CA THR A 603 8.27 -51.66 -20.62
C THR A 603 8.51 -52.53 -21.85
N SER A 604 7.62 -52.43 -22.83
CA SER A 604 7.84 -52.88 -24.19
C SER A 604 8.00 -51.65 -25.08
N SER A 605 9.11 -51.59 -25.81
CA SER A 605 9.42 -50.46 -26.68
C SER A 605 9.63 -50.92 -28.12
N GLY A 606 9.30 -50.06 -29.08
CA GLY A 606 9.53 -50.25 -30.51
C GLY A 606 9.87 -48.91 -31.17
N ALA A 607 10.61 -48.93 -32.29
CA ALA A 607 11.13 -47.71 -32.89
C ALA A 607 10.91 -47.63 -34.40
N PHE A 608 10.61 -46.44 -34.91
CA PHE A 608 10.55 -46.18 -36.35
C PHE A 608 11.50 -45.05 -36.73
N LYS A 609 12.48 -45.35 -37.59
CA LYS A 609 13.45 -44.38 -38.10
C LYS A 609 13.13 -44.03 -39.55
N THR A 610 13.09 -42.74 -39.85
CA THR A 610 12.84 -42.21 -41.19
C THR A 610 13.46 -40.82 -41.35
N THR A 611 13.14 -40.10 -42.43
CA THR A 611 13.56 -38.72 -42.68
C THR A 611 12.35 -37.80 -42.65
N LEU A 612 12.52 -36.62 -42.05
CA LEU A 612 11.47 -35.61 -41.93
C LEU A 612 11.32 -34.83 -43.25
N ALA A 613 10.74 -35.49 -44.26
CA ALA A 613 10.51 -34.96 -45.61
C ALA A 613 9.20 -34.16 -45.71
N ASP A 614 9.01 -33.44 -46.83
CA ASP A 614 7.77 -32.71 -47.12
C ASP A 614 6.57 -33.68 -47.16
N GLY A 615 5.55 -33.39 -46.33
CA GLY A 615 4.36 -34.25 -46.17
C GLY A 615 4.49 -35.36 -45.12
N PHE A 616 5.52 -35.33 -44.26
CA PHE A 616 5.66 -36.27 -43.13
C PHE A 616 4.43 -36.28 -42.21
N ASP A 617 3.82 -37.46 -42.03
CA ASP A 617 2.71 -37.67 -41.11
C ASP A 617 3.21 -38.34 -39.82
N ILE A 618 3.31 -37.54 -38.75
CA ILE A 618 3.71 -38.03 -37.42
C ILE A 618 2.78 -39.12 -36.89
N LYS A 619 1.48 -39.07 -37.22
CA LYS A 619 0.52 -40.09 -36.76
C LYS A 619 0.79 -41.44 -37.43
N ALA A 620 1.16 -41.43 -38.71
CA ALA A 620 1.56 -42.63 -39.42
C ALA A 620 2.87 -43.21 -38.86
N ALA A 621 3.85 -42.35 -38.55
CA ALA A 621 5.12 -42.77 -37.94
C ALA A 621 4.92 -43.39 -36.54
N ILE A 622 4.11 -42.75 -35.69
CA ILE A 622 3.72 -43.28 -34.38
C ILE A 622 3.06 -44.66 -34.51
N LYS A 623 2.16 -44.84 -35.48
CA LYS A 623 1.48 -46.12 -35.73
C LYS A 623 2.42 -47.25 -36.15
N ILE A 624 3.50 -46.94 -36.87
CA ILE A 624 4.51 -47.94 -37.25
C ILE A 624 5.34 -48.34 -36.02
N ALA A 625 5.79 -47.37 -35.22
CA ALA A 625 6.51 -47.64 -33.98
C ALA A 625 5.67 -48.44 -32.97
N ASP A 626 4.37 -48.14 -32.88
CA ASP A 626 3.39 -48.87 -32.06
C ASP A 626 3.27 -50.34 -32.49
N LYS A 627 3.24 -50.61 -33.80
CA LYS A 627 3.21 -51.99 -34.31
C LYS A 627 4.45 -52.79 -33.89
N GLU A 628 5.64 -52.21 -34.00
CA GLU A 628 6.88 -52.86 -33.57
C GLU A 628 6.89 -53.11 -32.06
N MET A 629 6.44 -52.13 -31.27
CA MET A 629 6.30 -52.26 -29.83
C MET A 629 5.33 -53.41 -29.46
N TYR A 630 4.20 -53.53 -30.16
CA TYR A 630 3.22 -54.58 -29.93
C TYR A 630 3.78 -55.99 -30.23
N GLU A 631 4.62 -56.12 -31.27
CA GLU A 631 5.32 -57.38 -31.58
C GLU A 631 6.30 -57.77 -30.45
N VAL A 632 7.03 -56.80 -29.91
CA VAL A 632 7.90 -57.00 -28.73
C VAL A 632 7.07 -57.42 -27.50
N LYS A 633 5.96 -56.74 -27.24
CA LYS A 633 5.05 -57.03 -26.11
C LYS A 633 4.47 -58.45 -26.22
N ALA A 634 4.04 -58.86 -27.41
CA ALA A 634 3.55 -60.20 -27.68
C ALA A 634 4.62 -61.28 -27.45
N PHE A 635 5.86 -61.04 -27.90
CA PHE A 635 6.98 -61.95 -27.69
C PHE A 635 7.35 -62.09 -26.21
N LYS A 636 7.42 -60.97 -25.46
CA LYS A 636 7.65 -60.98 -24.01
C LYS A 636 6.55 -61.76 -23.27
N ARG A 637 5.28 -61.61 -23.68
CA ARG A 637 4.15 -62.35 -23.10
C ARG A 637 4.23 -63.86 -23.38
N GLN A 638 4.59 -64.26 -24.61
CA GLN A 638 4.79 -65.68 -24.94
C GLN A 638 5.96 -66.31 -24.16
N ARG A 639 7.07 -65.57 -23.96
CA ARG A 639 8.18 -66.05 -23.11
C ARG A 639 7.77 -66.22 -21.65
N ARG A 640 6.97 -65.30 -21.09
CA ARG A 640 6.47 -65.42 -19.71
C ARG A 640 5.54 -66.64 -19.54
N LEU A 641 4.63 -66.85 -20.50
CA LEU A 641 3.77 -68.04 -20.50
C LEU A 641 4.60 -69.33 -20.60
N ASN A 642 5.63 -69.38 -21.45
CA ASN A 642 6.49 -70.55 -21.56
C ASN A 642 7.41 -70.78 -20.36
N SER A 643 7.76 -69.74 -19.58
CA SER A 643 8.52 -69.89 -18.33
C SER A 643 7.65 -70.36 -17.15
N ASP A 644 6.36 -70.00 -17.13
CA ASP A 644 5.40 -70.45 -16.11
C ASP A 644 4.94 -71.91 -16.33
N PHE A 645 5.19 -72.50 -17.50
CA PHE A 645 4.96 -73.92 -17.80
C PHE A 645 6.16 -74.84 -17.45
N ILE A 646 7.28 -74.30 -16.94
CA ILE A 646 8.47 -75.07 -16.54
C ILE A 646 8.84 -74.84 -15.05
N GLN A 647 7.87 -74.58 -14.18
CA GLN A 647 8.05 -74.71 -12.72
C GLN A 647 7.18 -75.79 -12.12
#